data_AF-A0A8T7AGL9-F1
#
_entry.id   AF-A0A8T7AGL9-F1
#
_cell.length_a   1.000
_cell.length_b   1.000
_cell.length_c   1.000
_cell.angle_alpha   90.00
_cell.angle_beta   90.00
_cell.angle_gamma   90.00
#
_symmetry.space_group_name_H-M   'P 1'
#
loop_
_entity.id
_entity.type
_entity.pdbx_description
1 polymer ?
#
loop_
_entity_poly.entity_id
_entity_poly.type
_entity_poly.pdbx_seq_one_letter_code
_entity_poly.pdbx_strand_id
1 'polypeptide(L)'
;MEFIRRNLEQIFWFCILVSWIPLVCGFSVSLTNIEHGEDGYVSYVLMPEPAFINYYVVSWLSVLFILTIPISFALRRQFVARETEKFLRSSKKKQLPAEEQARINRQTPHYLLATLPLMLAATIPFFANSPEFNPWSQPLHFIYLLAVAISFYLYMRYAHLISSAFVIFMSVLMLDSILLFVSHVIQYSGEEAAVESHYSVFGILFNVYAIDILKVFVFVLFMALVRIIYLAWVDNRKFLKETGKEWRSHTTQTFGLWYPALLIFVVFSLIYQLLYSWKIEPAMVSQVMGCVEEGEQIAAENNQGFPPFNCEDDMYEEGELISLDAALQKSNKRKMDLLSGITTAKIDSFQVGVVEGTGSAADAIYADINASVPKRLPGTKTRDCGINIICLIENAIKSAVNSGYVSVKNRQLRKLRGELDELEATVGKDSPEFAAKARELVKAELTALQRMNKTAISSTSNSIKSISKLLLIYSLILLLKTFMIVYSRISFARHTTNFVSFATDNDPPARGTLKKRGATMTLTKAGGAYFCSRHTVVVDGPPEDRVTPQRWTAFFARLFTQHLAMNRVDPAKYSGKTTVDVDAPSQLVEWSLKDQERVIFNFADFAAMSEGVVIERRVSLSISTLILGRAIQYCAVGPGKLVLKTTANAVLVKGDDNGQVPSLNASNLVAWNVCSNFDVDANLDIKNTFMSPDKLTPRSNTKDLVIFDKSVRRASGRVAGILRFMKSFLLPI
;
A
#
# COMPACT_ATOMS: atom_id res chain seq x y z
N MET A 1 22.17 -7.62 -23.16
CA MET A 1 21.03 -7.14 -24.00
C MET A 1 19.74 -7.04 -23.20
N GLU A 2 19.18 -8.13 -22.69
CA GLU A 2 17.92 -8.10 -21.92
C GLU A 2 18.01 -7.28 -20.62
N PHE A 3 19.15 -7.34 -19.93
CA PHE A 3 19.42 -6.51 -18.74
C PHE A 3 19.37 -5.00 -19.05
N ILE A 4 20.00 -4.55 -20.15
CA ILE A 4 20.03 -3.15 -20.57
C ILE A 4 18.65 -2.69 -21.06
N ARG A 5 17.94 -3.53 -21.84
CA ARG A 5 16.56 -3.28 -22.25
C ARG A 5 15.65 -3.10 -21.04
N ARG A 6 15.74 -4.02 -20.06
CA ARG A 6 15.00 -3.91 -18.79
C ARG A 6 15.30 -2.59 -18.13
N ASN A 7 16.57 -2.23 -17.90
CA ASN A 7 16.98 -0.99 -17.21
C ASN A 7 16.46 0.29 -17.87
N LEU A 8 16.51 0.40 -19.19
CA LEU A 8 16.01 1.58 -19.92
C LEU A 8 14.49 1.70 -19.89
N GLU A 9 13.77 0.58 -19.88
CA GLU A 9 12.33 0.56 -19.64
C GLU A 9 12.00 1.04 -18.22
N GLN A 10 12.83 0.71 -17.22
CA GLN A 10 12.65 1.22 -15.84
C GLN A 10 12.91 2.71 -15.73
N ILE A 11 13.95 3.24 -16.39
CA ILE A 11 14.24 4.68 -16.38
C ILE A 11 13.08 5.47 -17.00
N PHE A 12 12.52 4.99 -18.11
CA PHE A 12 11.35 5.60 -18.74
C PHE A 12 10.14 5.65 -17.81
N TRP A 13 9.78 4.50 -17.24
CA TRP A 13 8.66 4.45 -16.32
C TRP A 13 8.91 5.30 -15.07
N PHE A 14 10.16 5.42 -14.60
CA PHE A 14 10.52 6.23 -13.45
C PHE A 14 10.26 7.71 -13.74
N CYS A 15 10.66 8.19 -14.92
CA CYS A 15 10.37 9.56 -15.36
C CYS A 15 8.85 9.82 -15.45
N ILE A 16 8.09 8.85 -15.96
CA ILE A 16 6.62 8.92 -15.99
C ILE A 16 6.06 9.12 -14.61
N LEU A 17 6.57 8.41 -13.61
CA LEU A 17 6.01 8.47 -12.26
C LEU A 17 6.47 9.70 -11.49
N VAL A 18 7.72 10.15 -11.67
CA VAL A 18 8.17 11.44 -11.14
C VAL A 18 7.29 12.59 -11.66
N SER A 19 6.77 12.48 -12.89
CA SER A 19 5.82 13.48 -13.43
C SER A 19 4.47 13.53 -12.69
N TRP A 20 4.16 12.55 -11.84
CA TRP A 20 2.90 12.48 -11.08
C TRP A 20 2.97 13.23 -9.76
N ILE A 21 4.18 13.59 -9.31
CA ILE A 21 4.37 14.31 -8.04
C ILE A 21 3.44 15.53 -7.96
N PRO A 22 3.31 16.38 -9.00
CA PRO A 22 2.40 17.51 -8.90
C PRO A 22 0.90 17.15 -8.98
N LEU A 23 0.51 15.94 -9.45
CA LEU A 23 -0.87 15.45 -9.31
C LEU A 23 -1.13 14.95 -7.88
N VAL A 24 -0.15 14.33 -7.23
CA VAL A 24 -0.25 14.01 -5.79
C VAL A 24 -0.33 15.31 -4.98
N CYS A 25 0.44 16.33 -5.36
CA CYS A 25 0.34 17.68 -4.78
C CYS A 25 -1.08 18.25 -4.97
N GLY A 26 -1.58 18.28 -6.21
CA GLY A 26 -2.92 18.81 -6.52
C GLY A 26 -4.05 18.03 -5.85
N PHE A 27 -3.93 16.71 -5.74
CA PHE A 27 -4.90 15.88 -5.01
C PHE A 27 -4.86 16.16 -3.50
N SER A 28 -3.67 16.30 -2.90
CA SER A 28 -3.51 16.69 -1.49
C SER A 28 -4.11 18.07 -1.21
N VAL A 29 -3.88 19.05 -2.08
CA VAL A 29 -4.44 20.41 -1.97
C VAL A 29 -5.96 20.38 -2.15
N SER A 30 -6.49 19.70 -3.17
CA SER A 30 -7.94 19.56 -3.37
C SER A 30 -8.64 18.87 -2.19
N LEU A 31 -8.02 17.84 -1.61
CA LEU A 31 -8.54 17.22 -0.39
C LEU A 31 -8.56 18.20 0.78
N THR A 32 -7.53 19.03 0.92
CA THR A 32 -7.43 20.03 2.00
C THR A 32 -8.42 21.18 1.79
N ASN A 33 -8.63 21.62 0.55
CA ASN A 33 -9.55 22.71 0.20
C ASN A 33 -11.03 22.31 0.29
N ILE A 34 -11.38 21.07 -0.07
CA ILE A 34 -12.72 20.53 0.19
C ILE A 34 -13.01 20.48 1.71
N GLU A 35 -11.97 20.29 2.53
CA GLU A 35 -12.09 20.23 3.99
C GLU A 35 -12.17 21.60 4.68
N HIS A 36 -11.64 22.67 4.08
CA HIS A 36 -11.66 24.04 4.64
C HIS A 36 -12.72 24.95 4.02
N GLY A 37 -13.54 24.44 3.09
CA GLY A 37 -14.56 25.21 2.37
C GLY A 37 -15.73 25.74 3.22
N GLU A 38 -15.77 25.48 4.52
CA GLU A 38 -16.80 26.02 5.42
C GLU A 38 -16.38 27.31 6.15
N ASP A 39 -15.09 27.65 6.23
CA ASP A 39 -14.62 28.89 6.86
C ASP A 39 -13.97 29.82 5.82
N GLY A 40 -14.73 30.78 5.33
CA GLY A 40 -14.43 31.65 4.17
C GLY A 40 -13.25 32.64 4.28
N TYR A 41 -12.09 32.27 4.86
CA TYR A 41 -10.88 33.09 4.86
C TYR A 41 -9.61 32.29 4.57
N VAL A 42 -9.18 32.29 3.31
CA VAL A 42 -7.81 31.89 2.92
C VAL A 42 -6.91 33.12 3.05
N SER A 43 -6.17 33.23 4.16
CA SER A 43 -5.11 34.25 4.30
C SER A 43 -3.83 33.77 3.60
N TYR A 44 -3.44 34.45 2.53
CA TYR A 44 -2.16 34.23 1.85
C TYR A 44 -1.05 34.94 2.62
N VAL A 45 -0.12 34.18 3.19
CA VAL A 45 1.08 34.70 3.86
C VAL A 45 2.16 34.96 2.80
N LEU A 46 2.59 36.22 2.67
CA LEU A 46 3.72 36.64 1.82
C LEU A 46 5.03 36.00 2.30
N MET A 47 5.77 35.33 1.41
CA MET A 47 7.04 34.66 1.72
C MET A 47 8.24 35.63 1.73
N PRO A 48 9.26 35.44 2.60
CA PRO A 48 10.48 36.24 2.62
C PRO A 48 11.55 35.81 1.57
N GLU A 49 12.50 36.72 1.32
CA GLU A 49 13.51 36.73 0.22
C GLU A 49 14.52 35.56 0.06
N PRO A 50 14.89 34.70 1.05
CA PRO A 50 15.92 33.68 0.81
C PRO A 50 15.49 32.53 -0.13
N ALA A 51 14.22 32.48 -0.54
CA ALA A 51 13.71 31.52 -1.53
C ALA A 51 14.33 31.70 -2.93
N PHE A 52 14.88 32.87 -3.26
CA PHE A 52 15.37 33.19 -4.61
C PHE A 52 16.66 32.45 -5.00
N ILE A 53 17.52 32.13 -4.02
CA ILE A 53 18.83 31.46 -4.26
C ILE A 53 18.65 29.95 -4.41
N ASN A 54 17.77 29.32 -3.62
CA ASN A 54 17.43 27.89 -3.77
C ASN A 54 16.76 27.60 -5.12
N TYR A 55 16.03 28.57 -5.67
CA TYR A 55 15.37 28.49 -6.97
C TYR A 55 16.36 28.31 -8.15
N TYR A 56 17.50 29.01 -8.12
CA TYR A 56 18.52 28.90 -9.15
C TYR A 56 19.25 27.55 -9.09
N VAL A 57 19.64 27.08 -7.90
CA VAL A 57 20.36 25.80 -7.76
C VAL A 57 19.49 24.62 -8.20
N VAL A 58 18.20 24.64 -7.86
CA VAL A 58 17.22 23.63 -8.28
C VAL A 58 16.94 23.69 -9.78
N SER A 59 16.86 24.88 -10.37
CA SER A 59 16.75 25.05 -11.82
C SER A 59 17.98 24.48 -12.55
N TRP A 60 19.20 24.73 -12.05
CA TRP A 60 20.44 24.21 -12.64
C TRP A 60 20.61 22.70 -12.50
N LEU A 61 20.26 22.11 -11.35
CA LEU A 61 20.28 20.65 -11.16
C LEU A 61 19.22 19.95 -12.01
N SER A 62 18.05 20.57 -12.18
CA SER A 62 17.01 20.10 -13.09
C SER A 62 17.49 20.15 -14.54
N VAL A 63 18.16 21.24 -14.96
CA VAL A 63 18.76 21.36 -16.30
C VAL A 63 19.86 20.32 -16.53
N LEU A 64 20.74 20.04 -15.55
CA LEU A 64 21.76 18.98 -15.62
C LEU A 64 21.14 17.58 -15.72
N PHE A 65 20.07 17.31 -14.97
CA PHE A 65 19.32 16.05 -15.05
C PHE A 65 18.53 15.93 -16.37
N ILE A 66 18.03 17.05 -16.90
CA ILE A 66 17.35 17.17 -18.20
C ILE A 66 18.31 16.94 -19.37
N LEU A 67 19.59 17.36 -19.27
CA LEU A 67 20.59 17.20 -20.33
C LEU A 67 21.19 15.78 -20.39
N THR A 68 21.28 15.08 -19.27
CA THR A 68 21.85 13.71 -19.21
C THR A 68 20.94 12.64 -19.83
N ILE A 69 19.63 12.86 -19.86
CA ILE A 69 18.63 11.92 -20.41
C ILE A 69 18.67 11.81 -21.96
N PRO A 70 18.67 12.90 -22.75
CA PRO A 70 18.82 12.82 -24.21
C PRO A 70 20.20 12.29 -24.63
N ILE A 71 21.27 12.56 -23.86
CA ILE A 71 22.59 11.96 -24.08
C ILE A 71 22.53 10.44 -23.89
N SER A 72 21.90 9.97 -22.80
CA SER A 72 21.67 8.55 -22.53
C SER A 72 20.85 7.87 -23.64
N PHE A 73 19.89 8.60 -24.23
CA PHE A 73 19.04 8.11 -25.32
C PHE A 73 19.74 8.11 -26.69
N ALA A 74 20.58 9.11 -26.98
CA ALA A 74 21.43 9.16 -28.17
C ALA A 74 22.48 8.03 -28.16
N LEU A 75 23.07 7.79 -26.99
CA LEU A 75 23.97 6.64 -26.75
C LEU A 75 23.23 5.31 -26.91
N ARG A 76 21.98 5.18 -26.43
CA ARG A 76 21.13 4.00 -26.68
C ARG A 76 20.89 3.76 -28.17
N ARG A 77 20.53 4.79 -28.93
CA ARG A 77 20.23 4.67 -30.36
C ARG A 77 21.48 4.28 -31.16
N GLN A 78 22.63 4.90 -30.87
CA GLN A 78 23.89 4.53 -31.50
C GLN A 78 24.37 3.13 -31.09
N PHE A 79 24.19 2.73 -29.83
CA PHE A 79 24.60 1.41 -29.36
C PHE A 79 23.73 0.29 -29.93
N VAL A 80 22.40 0.46 -29.92
CA VAL A 80 21.47 -0.50 -30.54
C VAL A 80 21.72 -0.61 -32.04
N ALA A 81 21.95 0.51 -32.74
CA ALA A 81 22.29 0.48 -34.17
C ALA A 81 23.60 -0.31 -34.42
N ARG A 82 24.67 -0.02 -33.65
CA ARG A 82 25.96 -0.71 -33.79
C ARG A 82 25.90 -2.20 -33.44
N GLU A 83 25.17 -2.59 -32.40
CA GLU A 83 25.05 -4.00 -32.00
C GLU A 83 24.07 -4.79 -32.88
N THR A 84 23.00 -4.16 -33.38
CA THR A 84 22.13 -4.79 -34.39
C THR A 84 22.93 -5.00 -35.67
N GLU A 85 23.78 -4.05 -36.06
CA GLU A 85 24.69 -4.19 -37.18
C GLU A 85 25.75 -5.29 -36.94
N LYS A 86 26.34 -5.39 -35.74
CA LYS A 86 27.27 -6.49 -35.39
C LYS A 86 26.58 -7.86 -35.37
N PHE A 87 25.37 -7.96 -34.80
CA PHE A 87 24.58 -9.18 -34.76
C PHE A 87 24.15 -9.61 -36.17
N LEU A 88 23.73 -8.67 -37.02
CA LEU A 88 23.41 -8.95 -38.42
C LEU A 88 24.66 -9.35 -39.23
N ARG A 89 25.84 -8.77 -38.91
CA ARG A 89 27.12 -9.16 -39.52
C ARG A 89 27.61 -10.53 -39.03
N SER A 90 27.37 -10.92 -37.77
CA SER A 90 27.75 -12.23 -37.23
C SER A 90 26.73 -13.33 -37.57
N SER A 91 25.45 -12.98 -37.76
CA SER A 91 24.34 -13.89 -38.07
C SER A 91 24.14 -14.16 -39.56
N LYS A 92 25.22 -14.16 -40.35
CA LYS A 92 25.21 -14.36 -41.82
C LYS A 92 24.68 -15.73 -42.30
N LYS A 93 24.00 -16.54 -41.46
CA LYS A 93 23.42 -17.84 -41.85
C LYS A 93 21.99 -18.15 -41.43
N LYS A 94 21.27 -17.32 -40.67
CA LYS A 94 19.82 -17.48 -40.49
C LYS A 94 19.15 -16.11 -40.39
N GLN A 95 18.44 -15.72 -41.45
CA GLN A 95 17.44 -14.65 -41.34
C GLN A 95 16.41 -15.10 -40.29
N LEU A 96 16.19 -14.28 -39.25
CA LEU A 96 15.00 -14.45 -38.44
C LEU A 96 13.79 -14.35 -39.37
N PRO A 97 12.76 -15.22 -39.22
CA PRO A 97 11.54 -15.11 -40.00
C PRO A 97 10.98 -13.70 -39.89
N ALA A 98 10.53 -13.13 -41.01
CA ALA A 98 10.00 -11.76 -41.05
C ALA A 98 8.90 -11.50 -40.01
N GLU A 99 8.15 -12.55 -39.62
CA GLU A 99 7.16 -12.50 -38.54
C GLU A 99 7.77 -12.24 -37.15
N GLU A 100 8.93 -12.83 -36.85
CA GLU A 100 9.59 -12.64 -35.55
C GLU A 100 10.23 -11.25 -35.47
N GLN A 101 10.79 -10.76 -36.58
CA GLN A 101 11.23 -9.37 -36.72
C GLN A 101 10.07 -8.38 -36.61
N ALA A 102 8.92 -8.68 -37.22
CA ALA A 102 7.69 -7.89 -37.09
C ALA A 102 7.10 -7.96 -35.67
N ARG A 103 7.23 -9.08 -34.96
CA ARG A 103 6.80 -9.26 -33.57
C ARG A 103 7.64 -8.42 -32.61
N ILE A 104 8.95 -8.39 -32.80
CA ILE A 104 9.87 -7.53 -32.05
C ILE A 104 9.58 -6.05 -32.32
N ASN A 105 9.35 -5.67 -33.58
CA ASN A 105 8.97 -4.29 -33.93
C ASN A 105 7.58 -3.90 -33.40
N ARG A 106 6.59 -4.81 -33.36
CA ARG A 106 5.27 -4.55 -32.75
C ARG A 106 5.31 -4.48 -31.22
N GLN A 107 6.26 -5.15 -30.57
CA GLN A 107 6.45 -5.10 -29.11
C GLN A 107 7.31 -3.91 -28.64
N THR A 108 7.95 -3.18 -29.56
CA THR A 108 8.72 -1.99 -29.21
C THR A 108 7.77 -0.78 -29.30
N PRO A 109 7.37 -0.12 -28.20
CA PRO A 109 6.35 0.91 -28.28
C PRO A 109 6.94 2.15 -28.96
N HIS A 110 6.56 2.42 -30.20
CA HIS A 110 6.89 3.68 -30.90
C HIS A 110 6.30 4.93 -30.21
N TYR A 111 5.40 4.74 -29.26
CA TYR A 111 4.80 5.78 -28.41
C TYR A 111 5.76 6.33 -27.34
N LEU A 112 6.93 5.71 -27.13
CA LEU A 112 7.96 6.15 -26.17
C LEU A 112 8.56 7.53 -26.49
N LEU A 113 8.49 7.97 -27.75
CA LEU A 113 9.12 9.20 -28.25
C LEU A 113 8.23 10.44 -28.10
N ALA A 114 6.91 10.29 -28.02
CA ALA A 114 5.98 11.43 -28.01
C ALA A 114 5.64 11.94 -26.59
N THR A 115 5.76 11.10 -25.57
CA THR A 115 5.28 11.42 -24.21
C THR A 115 6.35 12.08 -23.34
N LEU A 116 7.63 11.83 -23.62
CA LEU A 116 8.76 12.40 -22.89
C LEU A 116 8.91 13.92 -23.09
N PRO A 117 8.81 14.49 -24.31
CA PRO A 117 8.88 15.93 -24.52
C PRO A 117 7.69 16.67 -23.88
N LEU A 118 6.52 16.04 -23.81
CA LEU A 118 5.32 16.63 -23.21
C LEU A 118 5.42 16.72 -21.68
N MET A 119 5.99 15.70 -21.03
CA MET A 119 6.29 15.76 -19.58
C MET A 119 7.43 16.73 -19.25
N LEU A 120 8.43 16.84 -20.13
CA LEU A 120 9.53 17.80 -20.02
C LEU A 120 9.04 19.25 -20.19
N ALA A 121 8.11 19.51 -21.09
CA ALA A 121 7.51 20.84 -21.29
C ALA A 121 6.54 21.24 -20.15
N ALA A 122 5.91 20.26 -19.49
CA ALA A 122 4.95 20.49 -18.41
C ALA A 122 5.58 20.80 -17.04
N THR A 123 6.83 20.37 -16.82
CA THR A 123 7.50 20.50 -15.52
C THR A 123 8.25 21.82 -15.35
N ILE A 124 8.81 22.37 -16.43
CA ILE A 124 9.57 23.64 -16.44
C ILE A 124 8.75 24.84 -15.91
N PRO A 125 7.45 25.00 -16.24
CA PRO A 125 6.70 26.22 -15.87
C PRO A 125 5.99 26.13 -14.51
N PHE A 126 5.80 24.92 -13.96
CA PHE A 126 5.23 24.71 -12.62
C PHE A 126 6.21 25.16 -11.53
N PHE A 127 7.51 24.95 -11.77
CA PHE A 127 8.53 25.56 -10.92
C PHE A 127 8.58 27.07 -11.15
N ALA A 128 8.41 27.54 -12.39
CA ALA A 128 8.52 28.94 -12.80
C ALA A 128 7.44 29.91 -12.26
N ASN A 129 6.31 29.45 -11.71
CA ASN A 129 5.20 30.35 -11.37
C ASN A 129 4.34 29.92 -10.16
N SER A 130 4.41 30.75 -9.12
CA SER A 130 3.40 30.97 -8.06
C SER A 130 3.68 32.38 -7.50
N PRO A 131 2.71 33.22 -7.08
CA PRO A 131 1.24 33.16 -7.16
C PRO A 131 0.65 34.53 -7.51
N GLU A 132 0.61 34.95 -8.77
CA GLU A 132 -0.35 35.95 -9.22
C GLU A 132 -0.94 35.45 -10.53
N PHE A 133 -2.27 35.55 -10.67
CA PHE A 133 -3.07 35.02 -11.77
C PHE A 133 -2.61 35.59 -13.13
N ASN A 134 -1.50 35.06 -13.64
CA ASN A 134 -0.98 35.40 -14.94
C ASN A 134 -1.83 34.61 -15.96
N PRO A 135 -2.49 35.25 -16.94
CA PRO A 135 -3.27 34.56 -17.97
C PRO A 135 -2.46 33.52 -18.78
N TRP A 136 -1.12 33.62 -18.75
CA TRP A 136 -0.22 32.62 -19.31
C TRP A 136 -0.12 31.30 -18.50
N SER A 137 -0.67 31.23 -17.28
CA SER A 137 -0.69 30.01 -16.47
C SER A 137 -1.72 28.97 -16.94
N GLN A 138 -2.82 29.40 -17.58
CA GLN A 138 -3.87 28.47 -18.03
C GLN A 138 -3.41 27.47 -19.12
N PRO A 139 -2.71 27.90 -20.19
CA PRO A 139 -2.14 26.97 -21.16
C PRO A 139 -1.17 25.97 -20.51
N LEU A 140 -0.43 26.42 -19.49
CA LEU A 140 0.53 25.60 -18.76
C LEU A 140 -0.15 24.55 -17.88
N HIS A 141 -1.21 24.92 -17.16
CA HIS A 141 -2.04 23.97 -16.43
C HIS A 141 -2.68 22.94 -17.38
N PHE A 142 -3.08 23.35 -18.59
CA PHE A 142 -3.57 22.42 -19.60
C PHE A 142 -2.49 21.44 -20.08
N ILE A 143 -1.27 21.92 -20.38
CA ILE A 143 -0.13 21.07 -20.74
C ILE A 143 0.21 20.09 -19.60
N TYR A 144 0.14 20.56 -18.35
CA TYR A 144 0.36 19.72 -17.18
C TYR A 144 -0.70 18.64 -17.03
N LEU A 145 -1.99 19.01 -17.11
CA LEU A 145 -3.09 18.08 -17.09
C LEU A 145 -2.98 17.04 -18.22
N LEU A 146 -2.55 17.47 -19.41
CA LEU A 146 -2.32 16.58 -20.56
C LEU A 146 -1.14 15.64 -20.33
N ALA A 147 -0.01 16.13 -19.80
CA ALA A 147 1.15 15.32 -19.46
C ALA A 147 0.77 14.24 -18.44
N VAL A 148 0.12 14.65 -17.35
CA VAL A 148 -0.42 13.75 -16.33
C VAL A 148 -1.42 12.74 -16.91
N ALA A 149 -2.35 13.16 -17.76
CA ALA A 149 -3.31 12.28 -18.40
C ALA A 149 -2.61 11.22 -19.28
N ILE A 150 -1.54 11.61 -19.98
CA ILE A 150 -0.69 10.71 -20.75
C ILE A 150 0.09 9.76 -19.83
N SER A 151 0.69 10.27 -18.75
CA SER A 151 1.42 9.46 -17.77
C SER A 151 0.50 8.40 -17.16
N PHE A 152 -0.70 8.83 -16.76
CA PHE A 152 -1.78 8.01 -16.25
C PHE A 152 -2.20 6.96 -17.29
N TYR A 153 -2.48 7.36 -18.52
CA TYR A 153 -2.81 6.46 -19.61
C TYR A 153 -1.74 5.38 -19.83
N LEU A 154 -0.47 5.76 -19.87
CA LEU A 154 0.65 4.83 -20.04
C LEU A 154 0.76 3.87 -18.85
N TYR A 155 0.65 4.37 -17.62
CA TYR A 155 0.66 3.54 -16.42
C TYR A 155 -0.47 2.50 -16.46
N MET A 156 -1.66 2.93 -16.85
CA MET A 156 -2.84 2.08 -16.95
C MET A 156 -2.65 0.98 -18.01
N ARG A 157 -2.10 1.35 -19.18
CA ARG A 157 -1.98 0.45 -20.33
C ARG A 157 -0.80 -0.52 -20.27
N TYR A 158 0.36 -0.07 -19.76
CA TYR A 158 1.61 -0.81 -19.96
C TYR A 158 2.48 -0.97 -18.72
N ALA A 159 2.42 -0.08 -17.73
CA ALA A 159 3.24 -0.27 -16.53
C ALA A 159 2.80 -1.55 -15.83
N HIS A 160 3.62 -2.13 -14.95
CA HIS A 160 3.13 -3.03 -13.91
C HIS A 160 3.05 -2.25 -12.59
N LEU A 161 2.10 -2.59 -11.70
CA LEU A 161 2.05 -2.05 -10.32
C LEU A 161 3.36 -2.31 -9.55
N ILE A 162 4.13 -3.32 -9.97
CA ILE A 162 5.45 -3.65 -9.43
C ILE A 162 6.50 -3.48 -10.54
N SER A 163 6.27 -2.55 -11.47
CA SER A 163 7.35 -2.11 -12.34
C SER A 163 8.42 -1.49 -11.44
N SER A 164 9.68 -1.78 -11.73
CA SER A 164 10.82 -1.24 -10.98
C SER A 164 10.76 0.28 -10.91
N ALA A 165 10.26 0.95 -11.93
CA ALA A 165 9.98 2.37 -11.89
C ALA A 165 8.93 2.81 -10.88
N PHE A 166 7.79 2.10 -10.80
CA PHE A 166 6.80 2.32 -9.75
C PHE A 166 7.41 2.12 -8.39
N VAL A 167 8.21 1.07 -8.23
CA VAL A 167 8.96 0.84 -7.00
C VAL A 167 9.93 1.97 -6.72
N ILE A 168 10.73 2.44 -7.69
CA ILE A 168 11.68 3.55 -7.50
C ILE A 168 10.93 4.83 -7.16
N PHE A 169 9.85 5.17 -7.86
CA PHE A 169 9.01 6.32 -7.53
C PHE A 169 8.45 6.23 -6.11
N MET A 170 7.90 5.07 -5.75
CA MET A 170 7.41 4.81 -4.41
C MET A 170 8.52 4.85 -3.37
N SER A 171 9.72 4.35 -3.69
CA SER A 171 10.89 4.42 -2.82
C SER A 171 11.37 5.86 -2.67
N VAL A 172 11.28 6.69 -3.71
CA VAL A 172 11.61 8.12 -3.63
C VAL A 172 10.57 8.88 -2.80
N LEU A 173 9.28 8.62 -3.00
CA LEU A 173 8.22 9.20 -2.16
C LEU A 173 8.35 8.72 -0.70
N MET A 174 8.57 7.43 -0.47
CA MET A 174 8.75 6.88 0.87
C MET A 174 10.05 7.36 1.50
N LEU A 175 11.14 7.47 0.74
CA LEU A 175 12.39 8.03 1.24
C LEU A 175 12.18 9.49 1.62
N ASP A 176 11.47 10.28 0.82
CA ASP A 176 11.15 11.67 1.16
C ASP A 176 10.26 11.76 2.41
N SER A 177 9.22 10.91 2.51
CA SER A 177 8.40 10.80 3.73
C SER A 177 9.18 10.31 4.94
N ILE A 178 10.13 9.38 4.76
CA ILE A 178 11.01 8.88 5.83
C ILE A 178 12.01 9.96 6.21
N LEU A 179 12.58 10.71 5.27
CA LEU A 179 13.48 11.82 5.55
C LEU A 179 12.74 12.94 6.27
N LEU A 180 11.49 13.23 5.90
CA LEU A 180 10.60 14.11 6.65
C LEU A 180 10.34 13.57 8.05
N PHE A 181 10.01 12.29 8.18
CA PHE A 181 9.76 11.67 9.48
C PHE A 181 11.03 11.65 10.36
N VAL A 182 12.18 11.29 9.80
CA VAL A 182 13.48 11.25 10.49
C VAL A 182 13.93 12.65 10.83
N SER A 183 13.79 13.62 9.93
CA SER A 183 14.00 15.04 10.23
C SER A 183 13.11 15.46 11.40
N HIS A 184 11.84 15.08 11.39
CA HIS A 184 10.92 15.34 12.49
C HIS A 184 11.43 14.68 13.79
N VAL A 185 11.81 13.40 13.76
CA VAL A 185 12.31 12.62 14.92
C VAL A 185 13.63 13.17 15.46
N ILE A 186 14.58 13.54 14.60
CA ILE A 186 15.87 14.15 15.00
C ILE A 186 15.62 15.53 15.62
N GLN A 187 14.71 16.31 15.03
CA GLN A 187 14.26 17.56 15.63
C GLN A 187 13.57 17.31 16.98
N TYR A 188 12.90 16.16 17.15
CA TYR A 188 12.33 15.73 18.43
C TYR A 188 13.38 15.21 19.44
N SER A 189 14.61 14.85 19.02
CA SER A 189 15.64 14.26 19.90
C SER A 189 16.54 15.27 20.63
N GLY A 190 16.50 16.56 20.28
CA GLY A 190 16.93 17.63 21.19
C GLY A 190 18.38 18.12 21.09
N GLU A 191 18.90 18.34 19.88
CA GLU A 191 20.05 19.24 19.69
C GLU A 191 19.61 20.44 18.83
N GLU A 192 19.84 21.63 19.36
CA GLU A 192 19.47 22.96 18.84
C GLU A 192 20.24 23.38 17.57
N ALA A 193 20.54 22.44 16.67
CA ALA A 193 21.04 22.86 15.37
C ALA A 193 19.91 23.55 14.62
N ALA A 194 20.03 24.88 14.49
CA ALA A 194 19.26 25.79 13.68
C ALA A 194 19.28 25.40 12.19
N VAL A 195 18.71 24.25 11.87
CA VAL A 195 18.47 23.79 10.51
C VAL A 195 17.11 24.35 10.11
N GLU A 196 17.08 25.65 9.81
CA GLU A 196 15.94 26.35 9.19
C GLU A 196 15.61 25.80 7.78
N SER A 197 16.38 24.84 7.25
CA SER A 197 16.05 24.19 5.98
C SER A 197 15.00 23.09 6.17
N HIS A 198 13.75 23.52 6.37
CA HIS A 198 12.51 22.73 6.41
C HIS A 198 12.13 22.16 5.05
N TYR A 199 13.04 21.42 4.45
CA TYR A 199 12.82 21.02 3.09
C TYR A 199 13.21 19.56 2.95
N SER A 200 12.18 18.71 2.85
CA SER A 200 12.34 17.47 2.12
C SER A 200 12.90 17.79 0.72
N VAL A 201 13.48 16.83 0.02
CA VAL A 201 14.01 17.10 -1.32
C VAL A 201 12.89 17.70 -2.19
N PHE A 202 11.66 17.22 -1.98
CA PHE A 202 10.46 17.81 -2.59
C PHE A 202 9.96 19.09 -1.92
N GLY A 203 10.15 19.29 -0.61
CA GLY A 203 9.87 20.54 0.08
C GLY A 203 10.70 21.72 -0.46
N ILE A 204 12.00 21.50 -0.77
CA ILE A 204 12.89 22.51 -1.40
C ILE A 204 12.32 22.84 -2.79
N LEU A 205 11.94 21.80 -3.55
CA LEU A 205 11.44 21.90 -4.91
C LEU A 205 10.07 22.60 -4.97
N PHE A 206 9.15 22.27 -4.06
CA PHE A 206 7.72 22.59 -4.14
C PHE A 206 7.21 23.48 -3.00
N ASN A 207 8.11 24.24 -2.35
CA ASN A 207 7.87 25.30 -1.37
C ASN A 207 6.48 25.21 -0.67
N VAL A 208 6.43 24.62 0.54
CA VAL A 208 5.21 24.25 1.34
C VAL A 208 4.73 22.80 1.17
N TYR A 209 5.47 21.96 0.44
CA TYR A 209 5.12 20.56 0.28
C TYR A 209 5.49 19.67 1.48
N ALA A 210 4.48 19.30 2.28
CA ALA A 210 4.57 18.23 3.26
C ALA A 210 3.63 17.09 2.85
N ILE A 211 4.17 16.08 2.17
CA ILE A 211 3.41 14.88 1.88
C ILE A 211 3.38 14.00 3.14
N ASP A 212 2.18 13.86 3.70
CA ASP A 212 1.90 12.84 4.70
C ASP A 212 1.95 11.46 4.04
N ILE A 213 2.66 10.53 4.66
CA ILE A 213 2.76 9.13 4.21
C ILE A 213 1.37 8.51 4.01
N LEU A 214 0.38 8.89 4.83
CA LEU A 214 -0.99 8.42 4.70
C LEU A 214 -1.65 8.92 3.41
N LYS A 215 -1.41 10.18 3.02
CA LYS A 215 -1.91 10.73 1.75
C LYS A 215 -1.28 10.03 0.55
N VAL A 216 0.01 9.68 0.63
CA VAL A 216 0.67 8.84 -0.39
C VAL A 216 0.02 7.48 -0.48
N PHE A 217 -0.25 6.82 0.65
CA PHE A 217 -0.96 5.54 0.63
C PHE A 217 -2.37 5.67 0.04
N VAL A 218 -3.12 6.73 0.35
CA VAL A 218 -4.48 6.97 -0.20
C VAL A 218 -4.38 7.08 -1.71
N PHE A 219 -3.44 7.89 -2.18
CA PHE A 219 -3.18 8.07 -3.60
C PHE A 219 -2.82 6.74 -4.30
N VAL A 220 -1.92 5.96 -3.71
CA VAL A 220 -1.47 4.67 -4.26
C VAL A 220 -2.60 3.65 -4.32
N LEU A 221 -3.42 3.55 -3.27
CA LEU A 221 -4.58 2.65 -3.26
C LEU A 221 -5.63 3.08 -4.28
N PHE A 222 -5.89 4.38 -4.40
CA PHE A 222 -6.77 4.91 -5.43
C PHE A 222 -6.25 4.55 -6.83
N MET A 223 -4.96 4.76 -7.08
CA MET A 223 -4.32 4.42 -8.34
C MET A 223 -4.33 2.93 -8.65
N ALA A 224 -4.17 2.09 -7.62
CA ALA A 224 -4.31 0.64 -7.74
C ALA A 224 -5.77 0.26 -8.07
N LEU A 225 -6.77 0.85 -7.41
CA LEU A 225 -8.19 0.63 -7.67
C LEU A 225 -8.53 0.97 -9.13
N VAL A 226 -8.18 2.18 -9.59
CA VAL A 226 -8.51 2.61 -10.96
C VAL A 226 -7.87 1.66 -11.97
N ARG A 227 -6.62 1.27 -11.75
CA ARG A 227 -5.92 0.31 -12.59
C ARG A 227 -6.54 -1.08 -12.59
N ILE A 228 -6.99 -1.58 -11.43
CA ILE A 228 -7.73 -2.84 -11.32
C ILE A 228 -9.00 -2.76 -12.17
N ILE A 229 -9.75 -1.66 -12.10
CA ILE A 229 -10.96 -1.44 -12.91
C ILE A 229 -10.61 -1.48 -14.41
N TYR A 230 -9.54 -0.79 -14.83
CA TYR A 230 -9.12 -0.78 -16.23
C TYR A 230 -8.68 -2.15 -16.74
N LEU A 231 -7.85 -2.87 -15.97
CA LEU A 231 -7.40 -4.21 -16.34
C LEU A 231 -8.58 -5.20 -16.37
N ALA A 232 -9.49 -5.11 -15.40
CA ALA A 232 -10.74 -5.86 -15.42
C ALA A 232 -11.54 -5.55 -16.70
N TRP A 233 -11.64 -4.29 -17.11
CA TRP A 233 -12.30 -3.93 -18.37
C TRP A 233 -11.59 -4.53 -19.59
N VAL A 234 -10.27 -4.36 -19.70
CA VAL A 234 -9.47 -4.83 -20.85
C VAL A 234 -9.51 -6.35 -20.98
N ASP A 235 -9.25 -7.08 -19.89
CA ASP A 235 -9.19 -8.54 -19.87
C ASP A 235 -10.56 -9.16 -20.20
N ASN A 236 -11.65 -8.46 -19.87
CA ASN A 236 -13.00 -8.95 -20.09
C ASN A 236 -13.65 -8.42 -21.37
N ARG A 237 -13.10 -7.40 -22.04
CA ARG A 237 -13.74 -6.77 -23.21
C ARG A 237 -14.13 -7.77 -24.31
N LYS A 238 -13.29 -8.78 -24.57
CA LYS A 238 -13.57 -9.83 -25.57
C LYS A 238 -14.74 -10.69 -25.12
N PHE A 239 -14.67 -11.20 -23.88
CA PHE A 239 -15.75 -11.96 -23.25
C PHE A 239 -17.08 -11.17 -23.22
N LEU A 240 -17.06 -9.89 -22.85
CA LEU A 240 -18.23 -9.00 -22.83
C LEU A 240 -18.87 -8.83 -24.20
N LYS A 241 -18.06 -8.74 -25.27
CA LYS A 241 -18.55 -8.68 -26.65
C LYS A 241 -19.17 -10.01 -27.08
N GLU A 242 -18.52 -11.13 -26.76
CA GLU A 242 -19.01 -12.48 -27.09
C GLU A 242 -20.33 -12.79 -26.37
N THR A 243 -20.48 -12.33 -25.12
CA THR A 243 -21.69 -12.48 -24.30
C THR A 243 -22.83 -11.53 -24.73
N GLY A 244 -22.64 -10.68 -25.73
CA GLY A 244 -23.37 -9.42 -25.94
C GLY A 244 -24.89 -9.39 -25.67
N LYS A 245 -25.66 -10.40 -26.09
CA LYS A 245 -27.11 -10.46 -25.83
C LYS A 245 -27.45 -10.90 -24.40
N GLU A 246 -26.65 -11.79 -23.84
CA GLU A 246 -26.82 -12.35 -22.49
C GLU A 246 -26.25 -11.44 -21.40
N TRP A 247 -25.36 -10.50 -21.74
CA TRP A 247 -24.70 -9.60 -20.78
C TRP A 247 -25.69 -8.91 -19.84
N ARG A 248 -26.79 -8.36 -20.37
CA ARG A 248 -27.83 -7.70 -19.56
C ARG A 248 -28.49 -8.69 -18.60
N SER A 249 -28.84 -9.88 -19.09
CA SER A 249 -29.44 -10.94 -18.27
C SER A 249 -28.50 -11.37 -17.14
N HIS A 250 -27.24 -11.67 -17.45
CA HIS A 250 -26.23 -12.06 -16.47
C HIS A 250 -25.99 -10.95 -15.45
N THR A 251 -25.95 -9.69 -15.88
CA THR A 251 -25.77 -8.54 -14.99
C THR A 251 -26.94 -8.38 -14.03
N THR A 252 -28.19 -8.45 -14.52
CA THR A 252 -29.38 -8.36 -13.67
C THR A 252 -29.45 -9.50 -12.66
N GLN A 253 -29.16 -10.74 -13.09
CA GLN A 253 -29.06 -11.89 -12.18
C GLN A 253 -27.93 -11.70 -11.16
N THR A 254 -26.80 -11.14 -11.58
CA THR A 254 -25.67 -10.84 -10.69
C THR A 254 -26.09 -9.87 -9.60
N PHE A 255 -26.76 -8.77 -9.95
CA PHE A 255 -27.30 -7.84 -8.96
C PHE A 255 -28.30 -8.52 -8.02
N GLY A 256 -29.18 -9.37 -8.55
CA GLY A 256 -30.13 -10.15 -7.73
C GLY A 256 -29.46 -11.11 -6.72
N LEU A 257 -28.30 -11.67 -7.04
CA LEU A 257 -27.55 -12.52 -6.10
C LEU A 257 -26.58 -11.73 -5.21
N TRP A 258 -26.07 -10.61 -5.69
CA TRP A 258 -25.02 -9.83 -5.04
C TRP A 258 -25.54 -8.72 -4.11
N TYR A 259 -26.78 -8.26 -4.27
CA TYR A 259 -27.34 -7.16 -3.46
C TYR A 259 -27.20 -7.35 -1.94
N PRO A 260 -27.21 -8.56 -1.34
CA PRO A 260 -27.02 -8.68 0.11
C PRO A 260 -25.64 -8.19 0.55
N ALA A 261 -24.60 -8.43 -0.25
CA ALA A 261 -23.25 -7.93 0.03
C ALA A 261 -23.17 -6.40 -0.08
N LEU A 262 -23.83 -5.83 -1.10
CA LEU A 262 -23.94 -4.38 -1.25
C LEU A 262 -24.71 -3.76 -0.09
N LEU A 263 -25.83 -4.36 0.32
CA LEU A 263 -26.66 -3.90 1.43
C LEU A 263 -25.87 -3.93 2.73
N ILE A 264 -25.17 -5.04 3.02
CA ILE A 264 -24.26 -5.14 4.18
C ILE A 264 -23.22 -4.01 4.12
N PHE A 265 -22.54 -3.82 2.98
CA PHE A 265 -21.54 -2.77 2.83
C PHE A 265 -22.11 -1.37 3.09
N VAL A 266 -23.26 -1.04 2.50
CA VAL A 266 -23.92 0.26 2.67
C VAL A 266 -24.36 0.46 4.12
N VAL A 267 -25.01 -0.55 4.73
CA VAL A 267 -25.47 -0.50 6.12
C VAL A 267 -24.29 -0.36 7.08
N PHE A 268 -23.21 -1.13 6.91
CA PHE A 268 -22.01 -1.00 7.74
C PHE A 268 -21.32 0.35 7.56
N SER A 269 -21.22 0.86 6.32
CA SER A 269 -20.63 2.17 6.05
C SER A 269 -21.46 3.29 6.66
N LEU A 270 -22.79 3.20 6.55
CA LEU A 270 -23.73 4.15 7.15
C LEU A 270 -23.68 4.08 8.68
N ILE A 271 -23.74 2.89 9.27
CA ILE A 271 -23.62 2.69 10.72
C ILE A 271 -22.27 3.23 11.22
N TYR A 272 -21.18 2.95 10.52
CA TYR A 272 -19.86 3.48 10.87
C TYR A 272 -19.85 5.01 10.82
N GLN A 273 -20.39 5.61 9.75
CA GLN A 273 -20.47 7.05 9.61
C GLN A 273 -21.34 7.68 10.70
N LEU A 274 -22.53 7.13 10.95
CA LEU A 274 -23.46 7.59 11.99
C LEU A 274 -22.86 7.43 13.39
N LEU A 275 -22.25 6.28 13.71
CA LEU A 275 -21.57 6.07 14.98
C LEU A 275 -20.43 7.07 15.17
N TYR A 276 -19.66 7.33 14.12
CA TYR A 276 -18.59 8.32 14.17
C TYR A 276 -19.15 9.73 14.40
N SER A 277 -20.07 10.20 13.55
CA SER A 277 -20.57 11.58 13.57
C SER A 277 -21.53 11.88 14.72
N TRP A 278 -22.35 10.93 15.16
CA TRP A 278 -23.39 11.17 16.17
C TRP A 278 -22.99 10.75 17.57
N LYS A 279 -22.08 9.79 17.71
CA LYS A 279 -21.73 9.22 19.01
C LYS A 279 -20.28 9.48 19.39
N ILE A 280 -19.33 9.08 18.57
CA ILE A 280 -17.90 9.14 18.92
C ILE A 280 -17.42 10.59 18.90
N GLU A 281 -17.64 11.32 17.81
CA GLU A 281 -17.15 12.70 17.68
C GLU A 281 -17.79 13.63 18.72
N PRO A 282 -19.13 13.66 18.91
CA PRO A 282 -19.76 14.54 19.88
C PRO A 282 -19.43 14.16 21.33
N ALA A 283 -19.35 12.87 21.67
CA ALA A 283 -18.94 12.43 23.01
C ALA A 283 -17.50 12.88 23.32
N MET A 284 -16.60 12.78 22.34
CA MET A 284 -15.24 13.28 22.49
C MET A 284 -15.18 14.79 22.61
N VAL A 285 -15.97 15.53 21.80
CA VAL A 285 -16.09 16.99 21.88
C VAL A 285 -16.59 17.42 23.25
N SER A 286 -17.69 16.82 23.71
CA SER A 286 -18.32 17.11 25.01
C SER A 286 -17.36 16.84 26.16
N GLN A 287 -16.68 15.69 26.19
CA GLN A 287 -15.69 15.40 27.23
C GLN A 287 -14.50 16.37 27.23
N VAL A 288 -14.04 16.78 26.03
CA VAL A 288 -12.95 17.76 25.90
C VAL A 288 -13.37 19.14 26.39
N MET A 289 -14.60 19.58 26.06
CA MET A 289 -15.14 20.88 26.44
C MET A 289 -15.53 20.93 27.92
N GLY A 290 -16.16 19.88 28.46
CA GLY A 290 -16.50 19.78 29.88
C GLY A 290 -15.25 19.85 30.77
N CYS A 291 -14.17 19.15 30.39
CA CYS A 291 -12.89 19.28 31.08
C CYS A 291 -12.27 20.69 31.01
N VAL A 292 -12.68 21.55 30.08
CA VAL A 292 -12.21 22.95 29.99
C VAL A 292 -13.03 23.82 30.94
N GLU A 293 -14.35 23.70 30.88
CA GLU A 293 -15.29 24.51 31.65
C GLU A 293 -15.18 24.24 33.15
N GLU A 294 -15.13 22.97 33.57
CA GLU A 294 -14.85 22.57 34.95
C GLU A 294 -13.53 23.18 35.42
N GLY A 295 -12.56 23.22 34.52
CA GLY A 295 -11.26 23.79 34.81
C GLY A 295 -11.26 25.29 35.02
N GLU A 296 -11.97 26.00 34.16
CA GLU A 296 -12.15 27.45 34.25
C GLU A 296 -12.87 27.82 35.55
N GLN A 297 -13.89 27.04 35.94
CA GLN A 297 -14.61 27.23 37.21
C GLN A 297 -13.70 27.04 38.41
N ILE A 298 -12.97 25.91 38.48
CA ILE A 298 -12.09 25.62 39.61
C ILE A 298 -10.93 26.64 39.70
N ALA A 299 -10.40 27.08 38.57
CA ALA A 299 -9.36 28.12 38.53
C ALA A 299 -9.89 29.47 39.02
N ALA A 300 -11.14 29.82 38.69
CA ALA A 300 -11.79 31.04 39.16
C ALA A 300 -12.09 31.00 40.67
N GLU A 301 -12.47 29.84 41.21
CA GLU A 301 -12.82 29.69 42.63
C GLU A 301 -11.60 29.70 43.56
N ASN A 302 -10.51 29.03 43.18
CA ASN A 302 -9.45 28.75 44.15
C ASN A 302 -8.34 29.81 44.23
N ASN A 303 -8.17 30.70 43.24
CA ASN A 303 -7.01 31.62 43.14
C ASN A 303 -5.62 30.93 43.35
N GLN A 304 -5.60 29.60 43.38
CA GLN A 304 -4.48 28.71 43.60
C GLN A 304 -4.53 27.71 42.45
N GLY A 305 -3.35 27.37 41.93
CA GLY A 305 -3.19 26.71 40.64
C GLY A 305 -4.06 25.47 40.39
N PHE A 306 -4.13 25.08 39.12
CA PHE A 306 -4.98 23.99 38.65
C PHE A 306 -4.86 22.71 39.50
N PRO A 307 -5.96 22.19 40.10
CA PRO A 307 -5.92 20.85 40.63
C PRO A 307 -5.78 19.83 39.49
N PRO A 308 -5.25 18.63 39.78
CA PRO A 308 -5.19 17.56 38.80
C PRO A 308 -6.61 17.21 38.35
N PHE A 309 -6.94 17.59 37.12
CA PHE A 309 -8.21 17.27 36.50
C PHE A 309 -8.48 15.77 36.53
N ASN A 310 -9.46 15.38 37.32
CA ASN A 310 -10.03 14.05 37.29
C ASN A 310 -11.44 14.15 36.70
N CYS A 311 -11.56 14.69 35.49
CA CYS A 311 -12.82 14.65 34.73
C CYS A 311 -13.08 13.19 34.29
N GLU A 312 -13.57 12.40 35.24
CA GLU A 312 -14.11 11.06 35.06
C GLU A 312 -15.62 11.07 34.81
N ASP A 313 -16.31 12.18 35.12
CA ASP A 313 -17.77 12.23 35.07
C ASP A 313 -18.28 12.66 33.69
N ASP A 314 -19.09 11.77 33.09
CA ASP A 314 -19.77 11.94 31.81
C ASP A 314 -20.93 12.95 31.94
N MET A 315 -20.65 14.25 32.10
CA MET A 315 -21.69 15.29 31.98
C MET A 315 -21.96 15.60 30.51
N TYR A 316 -23.09 15.08 30.01
CA TYR A 316 -23.63 15.41 28.69
C TYR A 316 -24.63 16.58 28.81
N GLU A 317 -24.20 17.79 28.46
CA GLU A 317 -25.12 18.81 27.93
C GLU A 317 -24.92 18.90 26.42
N GLU A 318 -26.01 18.99 25.65
CA GLU A 318 -25.99 19.14 24.20
C GLU A 318 -25.34 20.48 23.82
N GLY A 319 -24.05 20.44 23.54
CA GLY A 319 -23.26 21.60 23.09
C GLY A 319 -23.36 21.87 21.60
N GLU A 320 -22.89 23.05 21.21
CA GLU A 320 -22.72 23.52 19.84
C GLU A 320 -22.01 22.47 18.94
N LEU A 321 -22.50 22.27 17.71
CA LEU A 321 -21.94 21.35 16.71
C LEU A 321 -20.57 21.86 16.19
N ILE A 322 -19.55 21.75 17.03
CA ILE A 322 -18.15 22.00 16.66
C ILE A 322 -17.47 20.67 16.32
N SER A 323 -16.62 20.67 15.29
CA SER A 323 -15.81 19.47 14.98
C SER A 323 -14.86 19.15 16.13
N LEU A 324 -14.47 17.87 16.27
CA LEU A 324 -13.54 17.45 17.32
C LEU A 324 -12.19 18.18 17.27
N ASP A 325 -11.70 18.50 16.07
CA ASP A 325 -10.47 19.30 15.92
C ASP A 325 -10.67 20.72 16.46
N ALA A 326 -11.79 21.38 16.13
CA ALA A 326 -12.12 22.71 16.64
C ALA A 326 -12.28 22.71 18.18
N ALA A 327 -12.94 21.70 18.74
CA ALA A 327 -13.10 21.54 20.19
C ALA A 327 -11.75 21.35 20.90
N LEU A 328 -10.91 20.44 20.41
CA LEU A 328 -9.57 20.21 20.96
C LEU A 328 -8.67 21.44 20.82
N GLN A 329 -8.76 22.18 19.72
CA GLN A 329 -8.02 23.43 19.53
C GLN A 329 -8.50 24.54 20.47
N LYS A 330 -9.81 24.72 20.62
CA LYS A 330 -10.43 25.70 21.52
C LYS A 330 -10.05 25.41 22.97
N SER A 331 -10.16 24.14 23.37
CA SER A 331 -9.74 23.61 24.67
C SER A 331 -8.26 23.89 24.97
N ASN A 332 -7.37 23.48 24.06
CA ASN A 332 -5.94 23.70 24.21
C ASN A 332 -5.58 25.19 24.23
N LYS A 333 -6.23 26.03 23.41
CA LYS A 333 -6.01 27.48 23.41
C LYS A 333 -6.35 28.11 24.76
N ARG A 334 -7.61 27.93 25.22
CA ARG A 334 -8.07 28.50 26.49
C ARG A 334 -7.19 28.09 27.66
N LYS A 335 -6.79 26.82 27.68
CA LYS A 335 -5.93 26.29 28.73
C LYS A 335 -4.52 26.90 28.73
N MET A 336 -3.92 27.06 27.55
CA MET A 336 -2.59 27.68 27.44
C MET A 336 -2.63 29.18 27.79
N ASP A 337 -3.68 29.89 27.38
CA ASP A 337 -3.91 31.29 27.74
C ASP A 337 -4.00 31.45 29.27
N LEU A 338 -4.76 30.56 29.94
CA LEU A 338 -4.92 30.57 31.40
C LEU A 338 -3.63 30.16 32.13
N LEU A 339 -2.93 29.11 31.66
CA LEU A 339 -1.62 28.72 32.20
C LEU A 339 -0.59 29.84 32.07
N SER A 340 -0.58 30.56 30.95
CA SER A 340 0.28 31.72 30.77
C SER A 340 0.00 32.80 31.81
N GLY A 341 -1.28 33.06 32.14
CA GLY A 341 -1.67 34.02 33.17
C GLY A 341 -1.19 33.62 34.57
N ILE A 342 -1.47 32.38 35.00
CA ILE A 342 -1.06 31.88 36.33
C ILE A 342 0.46 31.88 36.48
N THR A 343 1.16 31.37 35.47
CA THR A 343 2.63 31.25 35.53
C THR A 343 3.28 32.62 35.57
N THR A 344 2.75 33.60 34.83
CA THR A 344 3.20 34.99 34.91
C THR A 344 3.03 35.54 36.32
N ALA A 345 1.84 35.39 36.91
CA ALA A 345 1.58 35.87 38.28
C ALA A 345 2.48 35.21 39.35
N LYS A 346 2.85 33.93 39.17
CA LYS A 346 3.78 33.23 40.07
C LYS A 346 5.23 33.68 39.88
N ILE A 347 5.69 33.89 38.65
CA ILE A 347 7.03 34.46 38.40
C ILE A 347 7.13 35.85 39.07
N ASP A 348 6.04 36.62 39.05
CA ASP A 348 5.97 37.93 39.70
C ASP A 348 6.03 37.80 41.24
N SER A 349 5.40 36.77 41.82
CA SER A 349 5.50 36.53 43.27
C SER A 349 6.87 36.00 43.70
N PHE A 350 7.60 35.29 42.82
CA PHE A 350 8.99 34.91 43.07
C PHE A 350 9.94 36.12 43.21
N GLN A 351 9.66 37.26 42.54
CA GLN A 351 10.44 38.50 42.76
C GLN A 351 10.27 39.07 44.17
N VAL A 352 9.14 38.80 44.83
CA VAL A 352 8.81 39.36 46.16
C VAL A 352 9.32 38.46 47.29
N GLY A 353 9.59 37.19 47.00
CA GLY A 353 9.97 36.17 47.98
C GLY A 353 11.16 35.33 47.55
N VAL A 354 12.26 35.93 47.07
CA VAL A 354 13.56 35.24 46.97
C VAL A 354 14.03 34.90 48.38
N VAL A 355 13.46 33.80 48.86
CA VAL A 355 13.65 33.11 50.12
C VAL A 355 14.98 32.39 50.05
N GLU A 356 15.90 32.78 50.93
CA GLU A 356 16.95 32.08 51.73
C GLU A 356 17.36 30.60 51.47
N GLY A 357 16.95 29.98 50.37
CA GLY A 357 17.27 28.60 49.99
C GLY A 357 18.33 28.51 48.89
N THR A 358 19.24 27.55 49.00
CA THR A 358 20.35 27.31 48.06
C THR A 358 19.94 26.75 46.69
N GLY A 359 18.64 26.64 46.39
CA GLY A 359 18.14 26.09 45.12
C GLY A 359 18.35 27.00 43.90
N SER A 360 18.24 26.42 42.70
CA SER A 360 18.21 27.14 41.41
C SER A 360 16.82 27.73 41.18
N ALA A 361 16.77 28.97 40.66
CA ALA A 361 15.50 29.61 40.30
C ALA A 361 14.86 28.95 39.07
N ALA A 362 15.68 28.48 38.12
CA ALA A 362 15.23 27.68 36.99
C ALA A 362 14.56 26.37 37.42
N ASP A 363 15.09 25.68 38.45
CA ASP A 363 14.46 24.50 39.06
C ASP A 363 13.04 24.78 39.56
N ALA A 364 12.85 25.85 40.32
CA ALA A 364 11.56 26.20 40.88
C ALA A 364 10.54 26.56 39.80
N ILE A 365 10.93 27.40 38.84
CA ILE A 365 10.07 27.82 37.72
C ILE A 365 9.70 26.61 36.85
N TYR A 366 10.68 25.77 36.48
CA TYR A 366 10.44 24.59 35.68
C TYR A 366 9.54 23.57 36.38
N ALA A 367 9.79 23.29 37.67
CA ALA A 367 8.98 22.36 38.45
C ALA A 367 7.53 22.82 38.53
N ASP A 368 7.29 24.11 38.73
CA ASP A 368 5.95 24.69 38.76
C ASP A 368 5.23 24.59 37.40
N ILE A 369 5.94 24.88 36.30
CA ILE A 369 5.38 24.77 34.95
C ILE A 369 5.08 23.30 34.60
N ASN A 370 6.01 22.39 34.86
CA ASN A 370 5.82 20.96 34.59
C ASN A 370 4.69 20.37 35.44
N ALA A 371 4.48 20.86 36.67
CA ALA A 371 3.34 20.49 37.49
C ALA A 371 2.02 21.07 36.95
N SER A 372 2.04 22.30 36.43
CA SER A 372 0.87 23.01 35.91
C SER A 372 0.42 22.51 34.53
N VAL A 373 1.36 22.07 33.68
CA VAL A 373 1.02 21.51 32.37
C VAL A 373 0.54 20.06 32.53
N PRO A 374 -0.66 19.70 32.01
CA PRO A 374 -1.22 18.37 32.20
C PRO A 374 -0.30 17.21 31.81
N LYS A 375 -0.35 16.13 32.58
CA LYS A 375 0.34 14.88 32.22
C LYS A 375 -0.21 14.26 30.94
N ARG A 376 -1.51 14.45 30.67
CA ARG A 376 -2.25 13.97 29.51
C ARG A 376 -3.10 15.09 28.92
N LEU A 377 -3.44 15.00 27.64
CA LEU A 377 -4.39 15.93 27.08
C LEU A 377 -5.76 15.72 27.76
N PRO A 378 -6.41 16.77 28.28
CA PRO A 378 -7.74 16.64 28.90
C PRO A 378 -8.74 15.94 27.97
N GLY A 379 -9.65 15.13 28.53
CA GLY A 379 -10.61 14.33 27.77
C GLY A 379 -10.04 13.07 27.09
N THR A 380 -8.72 12.85 27.11
CA THR A 380 -8.09 11.67 26.46
C THR A 380 -7.82 10.49 27.40
N LYS A 381 -8.44 10.47 28.58
CA LYS A 381 -8.37 9.32 29.49
C LYS A 381 -9.09 8.12 28.86
N THR A 382 -8.39 6.99 28.82
CA THR A 382 -8.89 5.71 28.30
C THR A 382 -9.54 4.92 29.43
N ARG A 383 -10.59 4.16 29.12
CA ARG A 383 -11.32 3.31 30.08
C ARG A 383 -11.19 1.82 29.72
N ASP A 384 -11.43 0.89 30.65
CA ASP A 384 -11.51 -0.52 30.28
C ASP A 384 -12.76 -0.77 29.43
N CYS A 385 -12.58 -1.36 28.25
CA CYS A 385 -13.63 -1.52 27.26
C CYS A 385 -14.23 -2.93 27.21
N GLY A 386 -13.55 -3.94 27.78
CA GLY A 386 -13.91 -5.34 27.53
C GLY A 386 -14.08 -5.63 26.02
N ILE A 387 -15.29 -6.05 25.61
CA ILE A 387 -15.65 -6.39 24.21
C ILE A 387 -16.39 -5.22 23.51
N ASN A 388 -16.58 -4.07 24.17
CA ASN A 388 -17.30 -2.94 23.58
C ASN A 388 -16.46 -2.25 22.48
N ILE A 389 -16.79 -2.54 21.22
CA ILE A 389 -16.08 -2.04 20.03
C ILE A 389 -16.08 -0.51 19.97
N ILE A 390 -17.17 0.15 20.36
CA ILE A 390 -17.27 1.62 20.33
C ILE A 390 -16.24 2.22 21.28
N CYS A 391 -16.18 1.69 22.51
CA CYS A 391 -15.18 2.10 23.50
C CYS A 391 -13.75 1.82 23.01
N LEU A 392 -13.49 0.69 22.36
CA LEU A 392 -12.17 0.37 21.81
C LEU A 392 -11.73 1.38 20.74
N ILE A 393 -12.66 1.81 19.89
CA ILE A 393 -12.41 2.85 18.87
C ILE A 393 -12.14 4.21 19.54
N GLU A 394 -12.97 4.61 20.51
CA GLU A 394 -12.76 5.84 21.30
C GLU A 394 -11.39 5.85 21.97
N ASN A 395 -11.03 4.76 22.66
CA ASN A 395 -9.73 4.63 23.31
C ASN A 395 -8.56 4.70 22.32
N ALA A 396 -8.70 4.11 21.14
CA ALA A 396 -7.67 4.18 20.10
C ALA A 396 -7.45 5.64 19.65
N ILE A 397 -8.53 6.39 19.41
CA ILE A 397 -8.45 7.81 19.04
C ILE A 397 -7.85 8.64 20.18
N LYS A 398 -8.36 8.48 21.41
CA LYS A 398 -7.85 9.18 22.61
C LYS A 398 -6.37 8.91 22.83
N SER A 399 -5.95 7.65 22.69
CA SER A 399 -4.55 7.25 22.85
C SER A 399 -3.65 7.89 21.78
N ALA A 400 -4.09 7.90 20.52
CA ALA A 400 -3.36 8.53 19.43
C ALA A 400 -3.19 10.05 19.65
N VAL A 401 -4.27 10.75 20.00
CA VAL A 401 -4.24 12.20 20.26
C VAL A 401 -3.38 12.52 21.49
N ASN A 402 -3.51 11.75 22.57
CA ASN A 402 -2.71 11.93 23.77
C ASN A 402 -1.22 11.67 23.52
N SER A 403 -0.88 10.67 22.71
CA SER A 403 0.51 10.37 22.35
C SER A 403 1.14 11.56 21.61
N GLY A 404 0.42 12.16 20.66
CA GLY A 404 0.83 13.39 19.98
C GLY A 404 1.08 14.55 20.95
N TYR A 405 0.13 14.79 21.86
CA TYR A 405 0.26 15.82 22.91
C TYR A 405 1.45 15.60 23.84
N VAL A 406 1.59 14.40 24.42
CA VAL A 406 2.65 14.10 25.40
C VAL A 406 4.03 14.24 24.75
N SER A 407 4.17 13.83 23.49
CA SER A 407 5.41 13.99 22.71
C SER A 407 5.79 15.47 22.57
N VAL A 408 4.84 16.32 22.14
CA VAL A 408 5.05 17.76 21.99
C VAL A 408 5.36 18.43 23.34
N LYS A 409 4.58 18.09 24.37
CA LYS A 409 4.75 18.63 25.72
C LYS A 409 6.13 18.33 26.29
N ASN A 410 6.54 17.07 26.32
CA ASN A 410 7.82 16.65 26.91
C ASN A 410 9.00 17.26 26.15
N ARG A 411 8.84 17.59 24.87
CA ARG A 411 9.85 18.30 24.10
C ARG A 411 9.95 19.77 24.51
N GLN A 412 8.83 20.49 24.55
CA GLN A 412 8.83 21.91 24.91
C GLN A 412 9.27 22.14 26.36
N LEU A 413 8.86 21.27 27.29
CA LEU A 413 9.33 21.34 28.68
C LEU A 413 10.85 21.13 28.78
N ARG A 414 11.43 20.19 28.01
CA ARG A 414 12.89 20.00 27.99
C ARG A 414 13.62 21.21 27.39
N LYS A 415 13.06 21.83 26.35
CA LYS A 415 13.61 23.05 25.72
C LYS A 415 13.59 24.22 26.70
N LEU A 416 12.42 24.50 27.28
CA LEU A 416 12.26 25.53 28.30
C LEU A 416 13.22 25.31 29.48
N ARG A 417 13.44 24.06 29.89
CA ARG A 417 14.40 23.76 30.95
C ARG A 417 15.82 24.20 30.59
N GLY A 418 16.29 23.83 29.40
CA GLY A 418 17.64 24.20 28.92
C GLY A 418 17.80 25.71 28.82
N GLU A 419 16.80 26.41 28.27
CA GLU A 419 16.84 27.88 28.14
C GLU A 419 16.77 28.60 29.49
N LEU A 420 16.04 28.07 30.47
CA LEU A 420 16.02 28.62 31.84
C LEU A 420 17.37 28.42 32.56
N ASP A 421 18.01 27.25 32.40
CA ASP A 421 19.34 26.97 32.96
C ASP A 421 20.41 27.90 32.35
N GLU A 422 20.37 28.11 31.03
CA GLU A 422 21.26 29.05 30.35
C GLU A 422 21.02 30.51 30.78
N LEU A 423 19.74 30.89 30.93
CA LEU A 423 19.37 32.22 31.40
C LEU A 423 19.85 32.47 32.84
N GLU A 424 19.73 31.47 33.73
CA GLU A 424 20.21 31.56 35.11
C GLU A 424 21.74 31.68 35.15
N ALA A 425 22.44 30.91 34.32
CA ALA A 425 23.91 30.95 34.22
C ALA A 425 24.44 32.29 33.67
N THR A 426 23.69 32.95 32.78
CA THR A 426 24.12 34.20 32.12
C THR A 426 23.76 35.45 32.92
N VAL A 427 22.55 35.52 33.49
CA VAL A 427 22.02 36.73 34.15
C VAL A 427 22.16 36.68 35.67
N GLY A 428 22.31 35.48 36.23
CA GLY A 428 22.34 35.25 37.68
C GLY A 428 20.92 35.19 38.27
N LYS A 429 20.70 34.23 39.17
CA LYS A 429 19.38 33.88 39.72
C LYS A 429 18.68 34.99 40.53
N ASP A 430 19.46 35.89 41.13
CA ASP A 430 18.95 36.95 42.01
C ASP A 430 18.71 38.27 41.27
N SER A 431 18.99 38.32 39.96
CA SER A 431 18.82 39.55 39.18
C SER A 431 17.34 39.80 38.86
N PRO A 432 16.82 41.04 39.02
CA PRO A 432 15.47 41.37 38.56
C PRO A 432 15.31 41.17 37.04
N GLU A 433 16.42 41.21 36.31
CA GLU A 433 16.47 40.92 34.87
C GLU A 433 16.20 39.44 34.56
N PHE A 434 16.60 38.50 35.44
CA PHE A 434 16.33 37.08 35.27
C PHE A 434 14.82 36.82 35.28
N ALA A 435 14.09 37.37 36.25
CA ALA A 435 12.64 37.19 36.35
C ALA A 435 11.88 37.79 35.15
N ALA A 436 12.30 38.97 34.66
CA ALA A 436 11.70 39.59 33.48
C ALA A 436 11.92 38.75 32.22
N LYS A 437 13.16 38.29 31.98
CA LYS A 437 13.50 37.43 30.83
C LYS A 437 12.87 36.04 30.94
N ALA A 438 12.83 35.45 32.12
CA ALA A 438 12.18 34.16 32.36
C ALA A 438 10.67 34.25 32.07
N ARG A 439 10.01 35.36 32.40
CA ARG A 439 8.60 35.60 32.06
C ARG A 439 8.37 35.62 30.55
N GLU A 440 9.20 36.35 29.80
CA GLU A 440 9.11 36.40 28.35
C GLU A 440 9.36 35.03 27.71
N LEU A 441 10.40 34.33 28.18
CA LEU A 441 10.76 32.99 27.74
C LEU A 441 9.63 31.98 27.96
N VAL A 442 9.08 31.93 29.18
CA VAL A 442 7.97 31.04 29.54
C VAL A 442 6.74 31.34 28.69
N LYS A 443 6.40 32.62 28.48
CA LYS A 443 5.27 33.02 27.64
C LYS A 443 5.49 32.60 26.17
N ALA A 444 6.70 32.76 25.66
CA ALA A 444 7.06 32.33 24.30
C ALA A 444 6.93 30.82 24.14
N GLU A 445 7.48 30.03 25.08
CA GLU A 445 7.43 28.57 25.04
C GLU A 445 6.01 28.01 25.26
N LEU A 446 5.18 28.61 26.11
CA LEU A 446 3.77 28.23 26.24
C LEU A 446 2.98 28.51 24.95
N THR A 447 3.26 29.63 24.30
CA THR A 447 2.66 29.97 23.00
C THR A 447 3.12 28.99 21.91
N ALA A 448 4.40 28.59 21.91
CA ALA A 448 4.94 27.59 21.00
C ALA A 448 4.31 26.21 21.24
N LEU A 449 4.22 25.79 22.50
CA LEU A 449 3.53 24.57 22.93
C LEU A 449 2.07 24.56 22.45
N GLN A 450 1.35 25.68 22.56
CA GLN A 450 -0.02 25.82 22.08
C GLN A 450 -0.12 25.60 20.56
N ARG A 451 0.73 26.26 19.77
CA ARG A 451 0.77 26.13 18.31
C ARG A 451 1.13 24.71 17.87
N MET A 452 2.12 24.11 18.53
CA MET A 452 2.53 22.74 18.26
C MET A 452 1.45 21.72 18.62
N ASN A 453 0.77 21.89 19.76
CA ASN A 453 -0.36 21.05 20.14
C ASN A 453 -1.51 21.17 19.14
N LYS A 454 -1.87 22.38 18.71
CA LYS A 454 -2.87 22.59 17.65
C LYS A 454 -2.50 21.82 16.37
N THR A 455 -1.23 21.90 15.96
CA THR A 455 -0.73 21.19 14.78
C THR A 455 -0.77 19.66 14.97
N ALA A 456 -0.34 19.15 16.14
CA ALA A 456 -0.33 17.72 16.44
C ALA A 456 -1.74 17.14 16.51
N ILE A 457 -2.68 17.85 17.12
CA ILE A 457 -4.10 17.49 17.19
C ILE A 457 -4.69 17.42 15.78
N SER A 458 -4.54 18.48 14.99
CA SER A 458 -5.07 18.52 13.62
C SER A 458 -4.43 17.44 12.74
N SER A 459 -3.12 17.22 12.84
CA SER A 459 -2.42 16.15 12.14
C SER A 459 -2.94 14.76 12.53
N THR A 460 -3.22 14.53 13.81
CA THR A 460 -3.76 13.24 14.29
C THR A 460 -5.19 13.02 13.78
N SER A 461 -6.02 14.07 13.84
CA SER A 461 -7.39 14.04 13.30
C SER A 461 -7.38 13.74 11.79
N ASN A 462 -6.54 14.44 11.03
CA ASN A 462 -6.38 14.23 9.59
C ASN A 462 -5.85 12.82 9.26
N SER A 463 -4.99 12.27 10.12
CA SER A 463 -4.50 10.89 9.99
C SER A 463 -5.63 9.88 10.13
N ILE A 464 -6.50 10.05 11.13
CA ILE A 464 -7.66 9.17 11.36
C ILE A 464 -8.63 9.25 10.17
N LYS A 465 -8.95 10.46 9.70
CA LYS A 465 -9.77 10.67 8.50
C LYS A 465 -9.15 10.00 7.27
N SER A 466 -7.84 10.09 7.09
CA SER A 466 -7.12 9.46 5.98
C SER A 466 -7.17 7.93 6.08
N ILE A 467 -7.00 7.35 7.26
CA ILE A 467 -7.17 5.91 7.50
C ILE A 467 -8.60 5.46 7.16
N SER A 468 -9.61 6.24 7.54
CA SER A 468 -11.00 5.95 7.19
C SER A 468 -11.22 5.93 5.66
N LYS A 469 -10.67 6.94 4.93
CA LYS A 469 -10.68 6.98 3.46
C LYS A 469 -9.95 5.76 2.84
N LEU A 470 -8.80 5.36 3.40
CA LEU A 470 -8.07 4.16 2.98
C LEU A 470 -8.94 2.89 3.10
N LEU A 471 -9.57 2.72 4.26
CA LEU A 471 -10.47 1.58 4.52
C LEU A 471 -11.68 1.58 3.58
N LEU A 472 -12.23 2.74 3.26
CA LEU A 472 -13.32 2.88 2.29
C LEU A 472 -12.89 2.44 0.88
N ILE A 473 -11.76 2.97 0.36
CA ILE A 473 -11.23 2.61 -0.95
C ILE A 473 -10.95 1.10 -1.02
N TYR A 474 -10.31 0.56 0.02
CA TYR A 474 -10.03 -0.86 0.12
C TYR A 474 -11.31 -1.69 0.12
N SER A 475 -12.33 -1.28 0.86
CA SER A 475 -13.64 -1.95 0.89
C SER A 475 -14.35 -1.90 -0.46
N LEU A 476 -14.23 -0.81 -1.22
CA LEU A 476 -14.74 -0.70 -2.59
C LEU A 476 -14.03 -1.67 -3.54
N ILE A 477 -12.70 -1.84 -3.42
CA ILE A 477 -11.96 -2.86 -4.20
C ILE A 477 -12.51 -4.26 -3.91
N LEU A 478 -12.76 -4.57 -2.64
CA LEU A 478 -13.32 -5.86 -2.23
C LEU A 478 -14.74 -6.05 -2.74
N LEU A 479 -15.58 -5.02 -2.66
CA LEU A 479 -16.95 -5.00 -3.16
C LEU A 479 -17.01 -5.24 -4.69
N LEU A 480 -16.14 -4.59 -5.45
CA LEU A 480 -15.98 -4.83 -6.88
C LEU A 480 -15.55 -6.28 -7.17
N LYS A 481 -14.59 -6.80 -6.40
CA LYS A 481 -14.12 -8.18 -6.54
C LYS A 481 -15.23 -9.19 -6.26
N THR A 482 -16.05 -8.99 -5.23
CA THR A 482 -17.17 -9.91 -4.95
C THR A 482 -18.22 -9.86 -6.04
N PHE A 483 -18.52 -8.68 -6.59
CA PHE A 483 -19.40 -8.55 -7.75
C PHE A 483 -18.88 -9.36 -8.94
N MET A 484 -17.60 -9.20 -9.29
CA MET A 484 -16.99 -9.93 -10.40
C MET A 484 -17.00 -11.46 -10.21
N ILE A 485 -16.89 -11.94 -8.96
CA ILE A 485 -16.98 -13.37 -8.65
C ILE A 485 -18.40 -13.89 -8.83
N VAL A 486 -19.42 -13.18 -8.33
CA VAL A 486 -20.83 -13.55 -8.57
C VAL A 486 -21.14 -13.55 -10.07
N TYR A 487 -20.68 -12.51 -10.77
CA TYR A 487 -20.84 -12.39 -12.21
C TYR A 487 -20.19 -13.57 -12.96
N SER A 488 -18.99 -13.98 -12.52
CA SER A 488 -18.31 -15.16 -13.06
C SER A 488 -19.09 -16.45 -12.87
N ARG A 489 -19.70 -16.64 -11.70
CA ARG A 489 -20.48 -17.86 -11.43
C ARG A 489 -21.68 -18.00 -12.36
N ILE A 490 -22.39 -16.90 -12.60
CA ILE A 490 -23.53 -16.86 -13.52
C ILE A 490 -23.06 -17.10 -14.96
N SER A 491 -22.00 -16.40 -15.36
CA SER A 491 -21.52 -16.39 -16.75
C SER A 491 -20.94 -17.70 -17.24
N PHE A 492 -20.42 -18.54 -16.34
CA PHE A 492 -19.81 -19.83 -16.64
C PHE A 492 -20.59 -21.01 -16.08
N ALA A 493 -21.82 -20.80 -15.59
CA ALA A 493 -22.68 -21.89 -15.14
C ALA A 493 -22.85 -22.89 -16.29
N ARG A 494 -22.88 -24.19 -15.96
CA ARG A 494 -22.88 -25.31 -16.92
C ARG A 494 -23.94 -25.26 -18.04
N HIS A 495 -25.02 -24.51 -17.85
CA HIS A 495 -26.06 -24.32 -18.87
C HIS A 495 -25.68 -23.29 -19.96
N THR A 496 -24.58 -22.57 -19.77
CA THR A 496 -24.05 -21.61 -20.74
C THR A 496 -23.08 -22.28 -21.72
N THR A 497 -22.87 -21.69 -22.88
CA THR A 497 -21.87 -22.15 -23.86
C THR A 497 -20.44 -21.76 -23.46
N ASN A 498 -20.30 -20.88 -22.47
CA ASN A 498 -19.05 -20.34 -21.98
C ASN A 498 -18.34 -21.36 -21.09
N PHE A 499 -17.02 -21.39 -21.18
CA PHE A 499 -16.16 -22.22 -20.34
C PHE A 499 -15.03 -21.39 -19.76
N VAL A 500 -14.54 -21.81 -18.59
CA VAL A 500 -13.42 -21.16 -17.94
C VAL A 500 -12.14 -21.63 -18.63
N SER A 501 -11.43 -20.69 -19.27
CA SER A 501 -10.10 -20.90 -19.82
C SER A 501 -9.13 -19.83 -19.34
N PHE A 502 -7.87 -20.22 -19.20
CA PHE A 502 -6.76 -19.35 -18.83
C PHE A 502 -5.86 -19.03 -20.02
N ALA A 503 -6.12 -19.65 -21.17
CA ALA A 503 -5.38 -19.42 -22.39
C ALA A 503 -5.67 -18.02 -22.93
N THR A 504 -4.60 -17.33 -23.26
CA THR A 504 -4.60 -16.20 -24.17
C THR A 504 -4.52 -16.70 -25.60
N ASP A 505 -4.90 -15.86 -26.57
CA ASP A 505 -4.80 -16.19 -28.01
C ASP A 505 -3.36 -16.56 -28.46
N ASN A 506 -2.35 -16.32 -27.62
CA ASN A 506 -0.93 -16.61 -27.89
C ASN A 506 -0.39 -17.86 -27.14
N ASP A 507 -1.21 -18.55 -26.36
CA ASP A 507 -0.77 -19.73 -25.61
C ASP A 507 -0.71 -20.96 -26.52
N PRO A 508 0.47 -21.61 -26.67
CA PRO A 508 0.58 -22.78 -27.51
C PRO A 508 -0.16 -23.96 -26.88
N PRO A 509 -0.85 -24.81 -27.65
CA PRO A 509 -1.56 -25.98 -27.14
C PRO A 509 -0.61 -27.15 -26.80
N ALA A 510 0.62 -26.84 -26.36
CA ALA A 510 1.61 -27.83 -25.97
C ALA A 510 1.13 -28.58 -24.72
N ARG A 511 1.16 -29.93 -24.79
CA ARG A 511 0.64 -30.82 -23.76
C ARG A 511 1.66 -31.87 -23.38
N GLY A 512 2.01 -31.89 -22.12
CA GLY A 512 2.96 -32.78 -21.49
C GLY A 512 2.36 -34.12 -21.10
N THR A 513 2.93 -34.72 -20.07
CA THR A 513 2.38 -35.97 -19.50
C THR A 513 2.35 -35.92 -17.98
N LEU A 514 1.32 -36.55 -17.41
CA LEU A 514 1.09 -36.65 -15.97
C LEU A 514 1.36 -38.07 -15.48
N LYS A 515 2.14 -38.20 -14.41
CA LYS A 515 2.44 -39.47 -13.75
C LYS A 515 2.34 -39.35 -12.22
N LYS A 516 1.54 -40.23 -11.62
CA LYS A 516 1.44 -40.39 -10.17
C LYS A 516 2.65 -41.17 -9.65
N ARG A 517 3.30 -40.71 -8.58
CA ARG A 517 4.53 -41.31 -8.04
C ARG A 517 4.40 -41.88 -6.62
N GLY A 518 3.33 -41.59 -5.90
CA GLY A 518 3.15 -42.04 -4.51
C GLY A 518 3.86 -41.10 -3.52
N ALA A 519 4.22 -41.57 -2.32
CA ALA A 519 4.88 -40.75 -1.30
C ALA A 519 6.36 -40.46 -1.61
N THR A 520 7.01 -41.34 -2.37
CA THR A 520 8.45 -41.27 -2.70
C THR A 520 8.65 -41.26 -4.21
N MET A 521 9.43 -40.31 -4.70
CA MET A 521 9.82 -40.20 -6.11
C MET A 521 11.34 -40.19 -6.25
N THR A 522 11.89 -41.12 -7.02
CA THR A 522 13.33 -41.12 -7.35
C THR A 522 13.63 -40.12 -8.47
N LEU A 523 14.62 -39.25 -8.25
CA LEU A 523 15.08 -38.30 -9.25
C LEU A 523 15.98 -39.00 -10.28
N THR A 524 15.66 -38.86 -11.57
CA THR A 524 16.38 -39.53 -12.66
C THR A 524 17.57 -38.69 -13.14
N LYS A 525 18.74 -39.31 -13.30
CA LYS A 525 19.98 -38.67 -13.83
C LYS A 525 19.79 -38.00 -15.20
N ALA A 526 18.92 -38.53 -16.05
CA ALA A 526 18.65 -37.98 -17.40
C ALA A 526 18.01 -36.58 -17.41
N GLY A 527 17.48 -36.09 -16.28
CA GLY A 527 16.78 -34.81 -16.20
C GLY A 527 17.65 -33.60 -15.83
N GLY A 528 18.97 -33.80 -15.65
CA GLY A 528 19.86 -32.77 -15.13
C GLY A 528 19.59 -32.43 -13.66
N ALA A 529 19.94 -31.21 -13.26
CA ALA A 529 19.72 -30.72 -11.90
C ALA A 529 18.24 -30.40 -11.61
N TYR A 530 17.84 -30.58 -10.36
CA TYR A 530 16.53 -30.23 -9.82
C TYR A 530 16.67 -29.18 -8.73
N PHE A 531 15.68 -28.29 -8.65
CA PHE A 531 15.48 -27.40 -7.52
C PHE A 531 14.32 -27.94 -6.70
N CYS A 532 14.60 -28.32 -5.46
CA CYS A 532 13.64 -29.00 -4.62
C CYS A 532 13.34 -28.21 -3.34
N SER A 533 12.13 -28.37 -2.82
CA SER A 533 11.74 -27.81 -1.53
C SER A 533 12.60 -28.40 -0.42
N ARG A 534 12.97 -27.57 0.56
CA ARG A 534 13.90 -27.93 1.64
C ARG A 534 13.47 -29.15 2.46
N HIS A 535 12.17 -29.32 2.61
CA HIS A 535 11.59 -30.33 3.51
C HIS A 535 11.20 -31.61 2.80
N THR A 536 11.40 -31.71 1.48
CA THR A 536 10.91 -32.84 0.69
C THR A 536 12.03 -33.65 0.05
N VAL A 537 13.31 -33.30 0.23
CA VAL A 537 14.41 -34.08 -0.37
C VAL A 537 15.10 -34.92 0.68
N VAL A 538 15.34 -36.17 0.32
CA VAL A 538 16.24 -37.07 1.03
C VAL A 538 17.36 -37.46 0.06
N VAL A 539 18.59 -37.13 0.45
CA VAL A 539 19.79 -37.47 -0.33
C VAL A 539 20.74 -38.26 0.56
N ASP A 540 21.21 -39.40 0.03
CA ASP A 540 22.32 -40.14 0.63
C ASP A 540 23.63 -39.38 0.33
N GLY A 541 24.04 -38.48 1.23
CA GLY A 541 25.29 -37.72 1.08
C GLY A 541 25.30 -36.36 1.81
N PRO A 542 26.38 -35.57 1.68
CA PRO A 542 26.47 -34.26 2.29
C PRO A 542 25.37 -33.32 1.77
N PRO A 543 24.90 -32.39 2.62
CA PRO A 543 23.76 -31.53 2.31
C PRO A 543 24.02 -30.63 1.10
N GLU A 544 22.96 -30.43 0.30
CA GLU A 544 23.00 -29.73 -0.99
C GLU A 544 23.33 -28.23 -0.91
N ASP A 545 23.79 -27.69 -2.04
CA ASP A 545 23.90 -26.25 -2.26
C ASP A 545 22.53 -25.58 -2.16
N ARG A 546 22.40 -24.68 -1.17
CA ARG A 546 21.21 -23.84 -1.02
C ARG A 546 21.24 -22.75 -2.07
N VAL A 547 20.23 -22.72 -2.92
CA VAL A 547 20.10 -21.73 -3.98
C VAL A 547 18.71 -21.10 -4.00
N THR A 548 18.63 -19.89 -4.52
CA THR A 548 17.36 -19.21 -4.83
C THR A 548 17.23 -19.21 -6.36
N PRO A 549 16.64 -20.26 -6.97
CA PRO A 549 16.54 -20.33 -8.43
C PRO A 549 15.66 -19.20 -8.92
N GLN A 550 16.04 -18.47 -9.97
CA GLN A 550 15.21 -17.39 -10.54
C GLN A 550 14.77 -16.35 -9.48
N ARG A 551 15.75 -15.73 -8.80
CA ARG A 551 15.59 -14.94 -7.55
C ARG A 551 14.40 -13.96 -7.51
N TRP A 552 14.09 -13.33 -8.62
CA TRP A 552 13.05 -12.30 -8.71
C TRP A 552 11.68 -12.83 -9.15
N THR A 553 11.61 -14.06 -9.66
CA THR A 553 10.33 -14.67 -10.06
C THR A 553 9.60 -15.20 -8.82
N ALA A 554 8.32 -14.86 -8.70
CA ALA A 554 7.45 -15.34 -7.63
C ALA A 554 7.99 -15.12 -6.20
N PHE A 555 8.77 -14.06 -5.97
CA PHE A 555 9.44 -13.80 -4.69
C PHE A 555 8.50 -13.91 -3.49
N PHE A 556 7.38 -13.17 -3.48
CA PHE A 556 6.43 -13.18 -2.36
C PHE A 556 5.76 -14.54 -2.16
N ALA A 557 5.35 -15.22 -3.24
CA ALA A 557 4.78 -16.56 -3.09
C ALA A 557 5.78 -17.53 -2.49
N ARG A 558 7.04 -17.48 -2.92
CA ARG A 558 8.12 -18.29 -2.34
C ARG A 558 8.43 -17.92 -0.90
N LEU A 559 8.42 -16.64 -0.55
CA LEU A 559 8.59 -16.18 0.83
C LEU A 559 7.50 -16.75 1.74
N PHE A 560 6.23 -16.58 1.38
CA PHE A 560 5.08 -17.03 2.18
C PHE A 560 4.88 -18.56 2.19
N THR A 561 5.46 -19.28 1.23
CA THR A 561 5.43 -20.76 1.17
C THR A 561 6.74 -21.40 1.61
N GLN A 562 7.68 -20.61 2.14
CA GLN A 562 9.00 -21.07 2.61
C GLN A 562 9.85 -21.75 1.50
N HIS A 563 9.63 -21.35 0.24
CA HIS A 563 10.35 -21.82 -0.95
C HIS A 563 11.35 -20.78 -1.49
N LEU A 564 11.76 -19.80 -0.66
CA LEU A 564 12.71 -18.76 -1.09
C LEU A 564 14.11 -19.32 -1.35
N ALA A 565 14.59 -20.27 -0.55
CA ALA A 565 15.75 -21.06 -0.93
C ALA A 565 15.37 -22.53 -1.02
N MET A 566 15.87 -23.17 -2.06
CA MET A 566 15.64 -24.54 -2.46
C MET A 566 16.98 -25.27 -2.43
N ASN A 567 16.93 -26.58 -2.31
CA ASN A 567 18.12 -27.40 -2.46
C ASN A 567 18.32 -27.70 -3.96
N ARG A 568 19.53 -27.50 -4.47
CA ARG A 568 19.88 -27.86 -5.85
C ARG A 568 20.47 -29.27 -5.86
N VAL A 569 19.69 -30.22 -6.35
CA VAL A 569 20.12 -31.62 -6.46
C VAL A 569 20.58 -31.89 -7.87
N ASP A 570 21.80 -32.41 -8.02
CA ASP A 570 22.23 -33.01 -9.27
C ASP A 570 22.34 -34.52 -9.08
N PRO A 571 21.34 -35.32 -9.49
CA PRO A 571 21.34 -36.77 -9.27
C PRO A 571 22.54 -37.48 -9.91
N ALA A 572 23.21 -36.85 -10.88
CA ALA A 572 24.42 -37.42 -11.49
C ALA A 572 25.63 -37.39 -10.55
N LYS A 573 25.68 -36.44 -9.59
CA LYS A 573 26.78 -36.28 -8.63
C LYS A 573 26.74 -37.28 -7.47
N TYR A 574 25.60 -37.92 -7.25
CA TYR A 574 25.41 -38.87 -6.16
C TYR A 574 25.53 -40.31 -6.67
N SER A 575 26.25 -41.13 -5.92
CA SER A 575 26.33 -42.58 -6.13
C SER A 575 25.06 -43.29 -5.62
N GLY A 576 24.43 -42.75 -4.58
CA GLY A 576 23.20 -43.25 -3.95
C GLY A 576 21.90 -42.84 -4.63
N LYS A 577 20.77 -43.25 -4.04
CA LYS A 577 19.44 -42.96 -4.56
C LYS A 577 18.97 -41.61 -4.04
N THR A 578 18.79 -40.66 -4.95
CA THR A 578 18.20 -39.36 -4.62
C THR A 578 16.68 -39.43 -4.69
N THR A 579 15.98 -39.16 -3.59
CA THR A 579 14.51 -39.17 -3.54
C THR A 579 13.92 -37.82 -3.12
N VAL A 580 12.74 -37.56 -3.66
CA VAL A 580 11.81 -36.57 -3.12
C VAL A 580 10.74 -37.35 -2.37
N ASP A 581 10.58 -37.05 -1.08
CA ASP A 581 9.70 -37.76 -0.16
C ASP A 581 8.71 -36.79 0.48
N VAL A 582 7.49 -37.28 0.69
CA VAL A 582 6.43 -36.59 1.43
C VAL A 582 5.76 -37.54 2.40
N ASP A 583 5.31 -37.02 3.54
CA ASP A 583 4.64 -37.84 4.54
C ASP A 583 3.25 -38.29 4.05
N ALA A 584 2.95 -39.58 4.18
CA ALA A 584 1.62 -40.11 3.94
C ALA A 584 0.58 -39.38 4.83
N PRO A 585 -0.62 -39.03 4.31
CA PRO A 585 -1.25 -39.50 3.08
C PRO A 585 -0.93 -38.67 1.82
N SER A 586 0.06 -37.77 1.89
CA SER A 586 0.45 -36.93 0.75
C SER A 586 1.00 -37.76 -0.41
N GLN A 587 0.85 -37.26 -1.63
CA GLN A 587 1.36 -37.94 -2.83
C GLN A 587 2.07 -36.95 -3.75
N LEU A 588 3.09 -37.44 -4.44
CA LEU A 588 3.83 -36.73 -5.46
C LEU A 588 3.23 -37.04 -6.84
N VAL A 589 3.12 -35.99 -7.64
CA VAL A 589 2.70 -36.04 -9.03
C VAL A 589 3.78 -35.37 -9.87
N GLU A 590 4.26 -36.08 -10.88
CA GLU A 590 5.23 -35.60 -11.86
C GLU A 590 4.49 -35.13 -13.12
N TRP A 591 4.73 -33.88 -13.50
CA TRP A 591 4.32 -33.28 -14.76
C TRP A 591 5.55 -33.09 -15.65
N SER A 592 5.63 -33.85 -16.74
CA SER A 592 6.68 -33.66 -17.75
C SER A 592 6.21 -32.63 -18.76
N LEU A 593 6.74 -31.42 -18.67
CA LEU A 593 6.42 -30.25 -19.48
C LEU A 593 7.14 -30.31 -20.83
N LYS A 594 6.38 -30.12 -21.91
CA LYS A 594 6.96 -29.88 -23.25
C LYS A 594 7.50 -28.46 -23.37
N ASP A 595 8.28 -28.22 -24.42
CA ASP A 595 8.74 -26.86 -24.74
C ASP A 595 7.54 -25.92 -24.93
N GLN A 596 7.63 -24.74 -24.32
CA GLN A 596 6.58 -23.71 -24.26
C GLN A 596 5.26 -24.13 -23.60
N GLU A 597 5.13 -25.34 -23.06
CA GLU A 597 3.97 -25.72 -22.28
C GLU A 597 3.91 -24.89 -20.99
N ARG A 598 2.72 -24.36 -20.68
CA ARG A 598 2.48 -23.56 -19.48
C ARG A 598 1.49 -24.26 -18.57
N VAL A 599 1.91 -24.50 -17.33
CA VAL A 599 1.10 -25.15 -16.30
C VAL A 599 0.96 -24.22 -15.13
N ILE A 600 -0.28 -23.87 -14.81
CA ILE A 600 -0.58 -23.09 -13.60
C ILE A 600 -0.53 -24.03 -12.41
N PHE A 601 0.13 -23.61 -11.33
CA PHE A 601 0.24 -24.38 -10.10
C PHE A 601 0.24 -23.48 -8.86
N ASN A 602 0.03 -24.09 -7.69
CA ASN A 602 0.17 -23.41 -6.41
C ASN A 602 1.54 -23.67 -5.79
N PHE A 603 2.24 -22.61 -5.36
CA PHE A 603 3.53 -22.77 -4.69
C PHE A 603 3.45 -23.57 -3.40
N ALA A 604 2.34 -23.55 -2.66
CA ALA A 604 2.17 -24.39 -1.46
C ALA A 604 2.24 -25.89 -1.78
N ASP A 605 1.99 -26.26 -3.04
CA ASP A 605 1.98 -27.63 -3.55
C ASP A 605 3.27 -27.95 -4.31
N PHE A 606 4.26 -27.04 -4.31
CA PHE A 606 5.54 -27.26 -4.96
C PHE A 606 6.41 -28.26 -4.18
N ALA A 607 6.97 -29.25 -4.89
CA ALA A 607 7.94 -30.19 -4.34
C ALA A 607 9.30 -30.06 -5.04
N ALA A 608 9.33 -30.12 -6.37
CA ALA A 608 10.57 -29.94 -7.13
C ALA A 608 10.32 -29.44 -8.57
N MET A 609 11.36 -28.92 -9.22
CA MET A 609 11.37 -28.69 -10.66
C MET A 609 12.76 -28.94 -11.25
N SER A 610 12.84 -29.41 -12.49
CA SER A 610 14.12 -29.49 -13.21
C SER A 610 14.62 -28.10 -13.61
N GLU A 611 15.92 -27.97 -13.85
CA GLU A 611 16.59 -26.70 -14.17
C GLU A 611 16.01 -25.95 -15.39
N GLY A 612 15.50 -26.69 -16.38
CA GLY A 612 14.88 -26.11 -17.58
C GLY A 612 13.53 -25.42 -17.37
N VAL A 613 12.87 -25.61 -16.21
CA VAL A 613 11.55 -25.04 -15.95
C VAL A 613 11.67 -23.58 -15.51
N VAL A 614 11.04 -22.68 -16.26
CA VAL A 614 10.96 -21.25 -15.93
C VAL A 614 9.66 -20.97 -15.19
N ILE A 615 9.72 -20.18 -14.11
CA ILE A 615 8.52 -19.75 -13.39
C ILE A 615 8.13 -18.35 -13.82
N GLU A 616 6.92 -18.22 -14.34
CA GLU A 616 6.32 -16.95 -14.73
C GLU A 616 5.18 -16.57 -13.78
N ARG A 617 5.01 -15.26 -13.56
CA ARG A 617 3.84 -14.71 -12.87
C ARG A 617 2.86 -14.21 -13.91
N ARG A 618 1.64 -14.71 -13.88
CA ARG A 618 0.52 -14.17 -14.67
C ARG A 618 -0.44 -13.43 -13.74
N VAL A 619 -0.78 -12.21 -14.13
CA VAL A 619 -1.83 -11.42 -13.48
C VAL A 619 -2.97 -11.34 -14.49
N SER A 620 -4.13 -11.86 -14.12
CA SER A 620 -5.35 -11.75 -14.92
C SER A 620 -6.49 -11.31 -14.02
N LEU A 621 -7.25 -10.33 -14.47
CA LEU A 621 -8.54 -9.96 -13.90
C LEU A 621 -9.70 -10.40 -14.80
N SER A 622 -9.45 -11.35 -15.70
CA SER A 622 -10.51 -11.98 -16.45
C SER A 622 -11.50 -12.65 -15.49
N ILE A 623 -12.78 -12.54 -15.78
CA ILE A 623 -13.88 -13.13 -15.03
C ILE A 623 -13.63 -14.64 -14.89
N SER A 624 -13.12 -15.30 -15.95
CA SER A 624 -12.73 -16.72 -15.91
C SER A 624 -11.71 -17.04 -14.83
N THR A 625 -10.72 -16.17 -14.60
CA THR A 625 -9.68 -16.41 -13.59
C THR A 625 -10.14 -16.14 -12.17
N LEU A 626 -11.07 -15.20 -11.99
CA LEU A 626 -11.58 -14.80 -10.68
C LEU A 626 -12.39 -15.90 -10.00
N ILE A 627 -12.96 -16.84 -10.74
CA ILE A 627 -13.68 -17.99 -10.17
C ILE A 627 -12.78 -18.88 -9.29
N LEU A 628 -11.49 -18.95 -9.61
CA LEU A 628 -10.49 -19.64 -8.79
C LEU A 628 -10.13 -18.87 -7.52
N GLY A 629 -10.61 -17.63 -7.38
CA GLY A 629 -10.35 -16.74 -6.25
C GLY A 629 -8.98 -16.06 -6.27
N ARG A 630 -8.26 -16.12 -7.38
CA ARG A 630 -6.89 -15.59 -7.50
C ARG A 630 -6.70 -14.80 -8.79
N ALA A 631 -6.33 -13.53 -8.66
CA ALA A 631 -5.92 -12.69 -9.78
C ALA A 631 -4.45 -12.91 -10.18
N ILE A 632 -3.61 -13.33 -9.23
CA ILE A 632 -2.19 -13.62 -9.45
C ILE A 632 -2.00 -15.13 -9.45
N GLN A 633 -1.45 -15.65 -10.53
CA GLN A 633 -1.18 -17.06 -10.74
C GLN A 633 0.28 -17.26 -11.12
N TYR A 634 0.80 -18.44 -10.82
CA TYR A 634 2.17 -18.82 -11.16
C TYR A 634 2.14 -19.96 -12.15
N CYS A 635 2.91 -19.80 -13.23
CA CYS A 635 3.00 -20.74 -14.32
C CYS A 635 4.40 -21.33 -14.35
N ALA A 636 4.50 -22.65 -14.42
CA ALA A 636 5.71 -23.35 -14.82
C ALA A 636 5.71 -23.44 -16.36
N VAL A 637 6.80 -22.99 -16.97
CA VAL A 637 7.01 -23.00 -18.42
C VAL A 637 8.11 -24.01 -18.74
N GLY A 638 7.79 -24.98 -19.59
CA GLY A 638 8.72 -26.02 -20.00
C GLY A 638 9.77 -25.57 -21.03
N PRO A 639 10.69 -26.48 -21.41
CA PRO A 639 10.64 -27.92 -21.14
C PRO A 639 11.19 -28.31 -19.76
N GLY A 640 10.74 -29.47 -19.24
CA GLY A 640 11.30 -30.03 -18.02
C GLY A 640 10.32 -30.86 -17.21
N LYS A 641 10.61 -31.08 -15.93
CA LYS A 641 9.73 -31.78 -14.99
C LYS A 641 9.35 -30.85 -13.85
N LEU A 642 8.05 -30.75 -13.60
CA LEU A 642 7.48 -30.12 -12.40
C LEU A 642 6.93 -31.22 -11.51
N VAL A 643 7.35 -31.25 -10.25
CA VAL A 643 6.88 -32.20 -9.24
C VAL A 643 6.06 -31.44 -8.21
N LEU A 644 4.83 -31.87 -8.03
CA LEU A 644 3.88 -31.27 -7.10
C LEU A 644 3.46 -32.28 -6.04
N LYS A 645 3.16 -31.79 -4.84
CA LYS A 645 2.59 -32.57 -3.75
C LYS A 645 1.10 -32.32 -3.60
N THR A 646 0.34 -33.37 -3.34
CA THR A 646 -1.05 -33.31 -2.87
C THR A 646 -1.11 -33.63 -1.39
N THR A 647 -2.13 -33.15 -0.69
CA THR A 647 -2.32 -33.43 0.75
C THR A 647 -2.99 -34.78 1.01
N ALA A 648 -3.71 -35.31 0.02
CA ALA A 648 -4.27 -36.66 0.05
C ALA A 648 -4.10 -37.32 -1.32
N ASN A 649 -5.04 -38.19 -1.72
CA ASN A 649 -5.01 -38.88 -3.00
C ASN A 649 -5.12 -37.92 -4.19
N ALA A 650 -4.13 -37.96 -5.08
CA ALA A 650 -4.17 -37.23 -6.35
C ALA A 650 -5.14 -37.90 -7.34
N VAL A 651 -5.96 -37.07 -8.01
CA VAL A 651 -6.78 -37.42 -9.17
C VAL A 651 -6.16 -36.75 -10.38
N LEU A 652 -5.77 -37.57 -11.36
CA LEU A 652 -5.23 -37.10 -12.62
C LEU A 652 -6.32 -37.22 -13.66
N VAL A 653 -6.70 -36.11 -14.27
CA VAL A 653 -7.61 -36.12 -15.42
C VAL A 653 -6.75 -36.02 -16.67
N LYS A 654 -6.90 -37.01 -17.55
CA LYS A 654 -6.29 -37.05 -18.88
C LYS A 654 -7.44 -37.13 -19.87
N GLY A 655 -7.61 -36.11 -20.70
CA GLY A 655 -8.83 -35.93 -21.50
C GLY A 655 -9.15 -36.95 -22.61
N ASP A 656 -8.56 -38.14 -22.59
CA ASP A 656 -8.99 -39.30 -23.41
C ASP A 656 -9.72 -40.36 -22.55
N ASP A 657 -9.86 -40.15 -21.23
CA ASP A 657 -10.59 -41.06 -20.35
C ASP A 657 -12.11 -40.87 -20.56
N ASN A 658 -12.77 -41.81 -21.26
CA ASN A 658 -14.24 -41.88 -21.42
C ASN A 658 -15.03 -42.02 -20.09
N GLY A 659 -14.35 -41.95 -18.94
CA GLY A 659 -14.97 -41.99 -17.62
C GLY A 659 -15.64 -40.68 -17.24
N GLN A 660 -16.61 -40.74 -16.33
CA GLN A 660 -17.17 -39.53 -15.71
C GLN A 660 -16.05 -38.75 -15.02
N VAL A 661 -15.71 -37.57 -15.58
CA VAL A 661 -14.75 -36.66 -14.97
C VAL A 661 -15.37 -36.11 -13.67
N PRO A 662 -14.71 -36.27 -12.51
CA PRO A 662 -15.30 -35.85 -11.25
C PRO A 662 -15.36 -34.32 -11.17
N SER A 663 -16.54 -33.79 -10.82
CA SER A 663 -16.74 -32.38 -10.45
C SER A 663 -16.13 -32.14 -9.06
N LEU A 664 -15.05 -31.36 -8.99
CA LEU A 664 -14.29 -31.14 -7.76
C LEU A 664 -14.22 -29.65 -7.43
N ASN A 665 -14.17 -29.33 -6.13
CA ASN A 665 -14.08 -27.95 -5.68
C ASN A 665 -12.86 -27.24 -6.29
N ALA A 666 -12.99 -25.97 -6.68
CA ALA A 666 -11.89 -25.16 -7.22
C ALA A 666 -10.69 -25.07 -6.25
N SER A 667 -10.92 -25.17 -4.94
CA SER A 667 -9.86 -25.22 -3.90
C SER A 667 -8.99 -26.47 -3.97
N ASN A 668 -9.50 -27.54 -4.59
CA ASN A 668 -8.82 -28.83 -4.71
C ASN A 668 -7.98 -28.90 -5.99
N LEU A 669 -8.04 -27.87 -6.85
CA LEU A 669 -7.22 -27.76 -8.04
C LEU A 669 -5.77 -27.47 -7.65
N VAL A 670 -4.86 -28.41 -7.96
CA VAL A 670 -3.44 -28.34 -7.60
C VAL A 670 -2.64 -27.70 -8.74
N ALA A 671 -2.85 -28.20 -9.96
CA ALA A 671 -2.26 -27.66 -11.17
C ALA A 671 -3.05 -28.07 -12.41
N TRP A 672 -2.95 -27.28 -13.47
CA TRP A 672 -3.60 -27.52 -14.75
C TRP A 672 -2.83 -26.87 -15.89
N ASN A 673 -3.01 -27.39 -17.10
CA ASN A 673 -2.47 -26.75 -18.30
C ASN A 673 -3.27 -25.46 -18.57
N VAL A 674 -2.59 -24.39 -18.99
CA VAL A 674 -3.25 -23.09 -19.23
C VAL A 674 -4.38 -23.14 -20.26
N CYS A 675 -4.30 -24.08 -21.21
CA CYS A 675 -5.30 -24.31 -22.26
C CYS A 675 -6.44 -25.23 -21.83
N SER A 676 -6.48 -25.70 -20.57
CA SER A 676 -7.56 -26.53 -20.08
C SER A 676 -8.85 -25.74 -19.91
N ASN A 677 -9.97 -26.38 -20.25
CA ASN A 677 -11.29 -25.78 -20.23
C ASN A 677 -12.14 -26.43 -19.15
N PHE A 678 -12.75 -25.60 -18.31
CA PHE A 678 -13.57 -26.06 -17.20
C PHE A 678 -15.01 -25.59 -17.36
N ASP A 679 -15.94 -26.51 -17.15
CA ASP A 679 -17.34 -26.21 -16.86
C ASP A 679 -17.46 -25.93 -15.36
N VAL A 680 -18.33 -24.99 -15.00
CA VAL A 680 -18.57 -24.62 -13.61
C VAL A 680 -19.93 -25.13 -13.16
N ASP A 681 -19.92 -26.03 -12.19
CA ASP A 681 -21.12 -26.45 -11.49
C ASP A 681 -21.33 -25.49 -10.29
N ALA A 682 -22.00 -24.37 -10.55
CA ALA A 682 -22.38 -23.39 -9.54
C ALA A 682 -23.87 -23.51 -9.21
N ASN A 683 -24.21 -23.60 -7.92
CA ASN A 683 -25.59 -23.42 -7.48
C ASN A 683 -25.86 -21.93 -7.29
N LEU A 684 -26.79 -21.39 -8.09
CA LEU A 684 -27.07 -19.96 -8.22
C LEU A 684 -28.11 -19.41 -7.23
N ASP A 685 -28.22 -20.00 -6.04
CA ASP A 685 -29.00 -19.41 -4.94
C ASP A 685 -28.16 -18.38 -4.17
N ILE A 686 -28.79 -17.39 -3.51
CA ILE A 686 -28.10 -16.41 -2.66
C ILE A 686 -27.22 -17.13 -1.62
N LYS A 687 -27.81 -18.06 -0.84
CA LYS A 687 -27.08 -18.81 0.20
C LYS A 687 -25.87 -19.55 -0.37
N ASN A 688 -26.05 -20.26 -1.48
CA ASN A 688 -25.00 -21.07 -2.10
C ASN A 688 -23.94 -20.20 -2.80
N THR A 689 -24.33 -19.04 -3.31
CA THR A 689 -23.42 -18.04 -3.88
C THR A 689 -22.42 -17.55 -2.83
N PHE A 690 -22.87 -17.32 -1.59
CA PHE A 690 -22.00 -16.82 -0.52
C PHE A 690 -21.27 -17.91 0.26
N MET A 691 -21.90 -19.08 0.47
CA MET A 691 -21.38 -20.13 1.37
C MET A 691 -20.74 -21.32 0.64
N SER A 692 -21.14 -21.61 -0.60
CA SER A 692 -20.72 -22.84 -1.28
C SER A 692 -19.52 -22.57 -2.20
N PRO A 693 -18.51 -23.46 -2.20
CA PRO A 693 -17.40 -23.37 -3.14
C PRO A 693 -17.86 -23.72 -4.56
N ASP A 694 -17.21 -23.14 -5.55
CA ASP A 694 -17.43 -23.52 -6.95
C ASP A 694 -16.83 -24.89 -7.21
N LYS A 695 -17.54 -25.72 -7.97
CA LYS A 695 -17.00 -26.98 -8.49
C LYS A 695 -16.65 -26.81 -9.95
N LEU A 696 -15.53 -27.39 -10.32
CA LEU A 696 -14.98 -27.37 -11.67
C LEU A 696 -14.98 -28.78 -12.22
N THR A 697 -15.46 -28.90 -13.46
CA THR A 697 -15.45 -30.14 -14.21
C THR A 697 -14.66 -29.89 -15.50
N PRO A 698 -13.49 -30.51 -15.69
CA PRO A 698 -12.80 -30.49 -16.97
C PRO A 698 -13.72 -31.03 -18.07
N ARG A 699 -13.76 -30.35 -19.21
CA ARG A 699 -14.66 -30.73 -20.30
C ARG A 699 -14.21 -32.06 -20.92
N SER A 700 -15.14 -32.98 -21.14
CA SER A 700 -14.82 -34.37 -21.56
C SER A 700 -14.19 -34.47 -22.96
N ASN A 701 -14.39 -33.46 -23.82
CA ASN A 701 -13.95 -33.49 -25.22
C ASN A 701 -12.58 -32.82 -25.44
N THR A 702 -11.94 -32.35 -24.38
CA THR A 702 -10.65 -31.67 -24.44
C THR A 702 -9.60 -32.58 -23.82
N LYS A 703 -8.46 -32.80 -24.51
CA LYS A 703 -7.29 -33.55 -23.98
C LYS A 703 -6.59 -32.78 -22.86
N ASP A 704 -7.35 -32.41 -21.85
CA ASP A 704 -6.93 -31.59 -20.75
C ASP A 704 -6.13 -32.42 -19.76
N LEU A 705 -5.15 -31.75 -19.16
CA LEU A 705 -4.30 -32.32 -18.13
C LEU A 705 -4.54 -31.50 -16.88
N VAL A 706 -5.08 -32.15 -15.87
CA VAL A 706 -5.45 -31.49 -14.61
C VAL A 706 -5.10 -32.40 -13.43
N ILE A 707 -4.60 -31.79 -12.37
CA ILE A 707 -4.33 -32.44 -11.09
C ILE A 707 -5.30 -31.88 -10.04
N PHE A 708 -6.11 -32.76 -9.46
CA PHE A 708 -6.92 -32.44 -8.29
C PHE A 708 -6.45 -33.21 -7.05
N ASP A 709 -6.69 -32.62 -5.89
CA ASP A 709 -6.50 -33.24 -4.57
C ASP A 709 -7.86 -33.71 -4.00
N LYS A 710 -7.98 -34.99 -3.63
CA LYS A 710 -9.21 -35.53 -3.01
C LYS A 710 -9.41 -35.13 -1.54
N SER A 711 -8.50 -34.36 -0.93
CA SER A 711 -8.64 -34.00 0.47
C SER A 711 -9.90 -33.17 0.75
N VAL A 712 -10.65 -33.58 1.77
CA VAL A 712 -11.72 -32.77 2.36
C VAL A 712 -11.14 -31.63 3.21
N ARG A 713 -9.93 -31.83 3.76
CA ARG A 713 -9.23 -30.83 4.62
C ARG A 713 -8.93 -29.51 3.92
N ARG A 714 -8.67 -29.49 2.61
CA ARG A 714 -8.55 -28.23 1.84
C ARG A 714 -9.87 -27.46 1.78
N ALA A 715 -11.00 -28.15 1.86
CA ALA A 715 -12.34 -27.58 1.78
C ALA A 715 -12.96 -27.29 3.17
N SER A 716 -12.59 -28.00 4.23
CA SER A 716 -13.34 -28.02 5.50
C SER A 716 -12.90 -27.04 6.59
N GLY A 717 -11.81 -26.29 6.42
CA GLY A 717 -11.26 -25.41 7.46
C GLY A 717 -11.39 -23.90 7.19
N ARG A 718 -11.90 -23.50 6.02
CA ARG A 718 -12.08 -22.10 5.65
C ARG A 718 -13.51 -21.93 5.21
N VAL A 719 -14.19 -20.94 5.79
CA VAL A 719 -15.46 -20.42 5.29
C VAL A 719 -15.41 -20.42 3.76
N ALA A 720 -16.27 -21.21 3.10
CA ALA A 720 -16.23 -21.39 1.65
C ALA A 720 -17.04 -20.29 0.93
N GLY A 721 -16.98 -20.25 -0.40
CA GLY A 721 -17.67 -19.24 -1.20
C GLY A 721 -17.08 -17.83 -1.08
N ILE A 722 -17.93 -16.81 -1.14
CA ILE A 722 -17.56 -15.39 -1.03
C ILE A 722 -17.23 -15.00 0.41
N LEU A 723 -17.83 -15.66 1.41
CA LEU A 723 -17.58 -15.37 2.82
C LEU A 723 -16.12 -15.60 3.22
N ARG A 724 -15.35 -16.39 2.46
CA ARG A 724 -13.88 -16.49 2.62
C ARG A 724 -13.18 -15.13 2.52
N PHE A 725 -13.76 -14.21 1.74
CA PHE A 725 -13.27 -12.85 1.59
C PHE A 725 -13.77 -11.93 2.71
N MET A 726 -14.81 -12.30 3.47
CA MET A 726 -15.27 -11.47 4.61
C MET A 726 -14.18 -11.29 5.66
N LYS A 727 -13.31 -12.28 5.88
CA LYS A 727 -12.14 -12.10 6.76
C LYS A 727 -11.24 -10.97 6.25
N SER A 728 -11.11 -10.82 4.93
CA SER A 728 -10.39 -9.71 4.30
C SER A 728 -11.18 -8.40 4.27
N PHE A 729 -12.53 -8.43 4.40
CA PHE A 729 -13.37 -7.22 4.57
C PHE A 729 -13.30 -6.68 6.00
N LEU A 730 -13.27 -7.57 7.01
CA LEU A 730 -13.32 -7.19 8.42
C LEU A 730 -11.95 -6.87 9.02
N LEU A 731 -10.87 -7.30 8.37
CA LEU A 731 -9.50 -7.05 8.82
C LEU A 731 -8.70 -6.39 7.68
N PRO A 732 -8.14 -5.19 7.90
CA PRO A 732 -7.17 -4.60 6.98
C PRO A 732 -5.83 -5.35 7.15
N ILE A 733 -5.69 -6.54 6.55
CA ILE A 733 -4.47 -7.35 6.60
C ILE A 733 -4.14 -7.90 5.22
#